data_AF-A0A937BFG7-F1
#
_entry.id   AF-A0A937BFG7-F1
#
_cell.length_a   1.000
_cell.length_b   1.000
_cell.length_c   1.000
_cell.angle_alpha   90.00
_cell.angle_beta   90.00
_cell.angle_gamma   90.00
#
_symmetry.space_group_name_H-M   'P 1'
#
loop_
_entity.id
_entity.type
_entity.pdbx_description
1 polymer ?
#
loop_
_entity_poly.entity_id
_entity_poly.type
_entity_poly.pdbx_seq_one_letter_code
_entity_poly.pdbx_strand_id
1 'polypeptide(L)'
;MKISSAFAAWRNHFLLVFCLIWTGVANGQSIGIGTDTPDSSAVLDINSTQQGLLVPRMGSYDRNFIVAPATGLLVFDTDTKSFWYYKGTDEGWFEMELAPSIGFAPEGVESYISDEDENTTVDVETTTNEDVIRFNVFGTEVMNISKNENEQPLISFPNAFGTIAIGSFAGENNQPTSYTEGGGGLNTFVGVQAGEENTTGTWNTAIGAQTLLNNLDGIRNVAIGYGALQSNIDGDHNVAIGNAALLLNTDGSGLTAIGDSALYHNGFGATGDEGLYNVAVGAFSLLENTTGTGNTAVGRASLKNSISGNHNAAFGWTALFHNENGSKNTAIGTGALYENIEGNFNTALGFGALKDNIDGSKNTAVGHSSLFSNTMGFGNIAIGDSSMFSNETGTSNIAIGHNALNDNVDQSNLIAIGDSALFMNQAGNQNVAVGSKSMFSNADGYDNTALGFNTLEMNVNGYSNVAVGSKVLNNNSSGYNNVALGAYTLFGNTEGNSNIAIGSNALFSNEVGSGNVAVGKASLQENQGGSNNVAIGDESMYHNVEGAHNTAIGVQSLFNNIGNSNVGIGYNSLYANTTGYGNVGIGNFALSGNLVGLNNTAVGYYALPFATGSSNTALGANAMFETTVGSNNTGIGKTVLYHNVGGFENTAIGFESMYHNVEGAHNTAIGVQSLYNNIGNSNVGIGYNALYANTTGYGNVGIGNFALSANLVGLENTAVGYYALPFATGSSNTALGGNALFETTTGDKNTAVGRNALYGNLVGTENTAIGYNASQNNAEGDYNTAIGSFSLNSNVSGGWNVAIGYQSLKQNNGYFNVSVGAESMKENLDGFSNTAIGVEALKSNTTGYENVGVGDESLWQNVSGYRNASVGIVAMQQNTIGHNNAAFGGGALSENTTGNYNAALGDASLLLNTSGSFNTAIGPLAMTLNTGGIFNAAFGAWALTANTNGNFNTAIGPYADVASGSLSNATALGNGAIVNNSNKIRFGNTSVTVVEGNASYTVSDGRFKTNVKQNVPGLDFITRLQPVTYHFDYPSFSNFIGERNVDRVSLEVRKGKVEAGFVAQQVEEVCLSLGMDYSNLVHAPENEQDNYSLSYTALVVPLVQAVQEQQVMIENKDEEIRTLQQQLIVFQDRLAQIESLLGIKVDTSTQIVTPSSQTEQMSVGRKNEIKTYPLPPFRPVTEMPAMPEYTTQKAKTDSANQ
;
A
#
# COMPACT_ATOMS: atom_id res chain seq x y z
N MET A 1 17.58 92.22 36.43
CA MET A 1 16.25 92.28 37.09
C MET A 1 15.75 90.85 37.23
N LYS A 2 15.19 90.35 38.33
CA LYS A 2 15.03 90.84 39.72
C LYS A 2 15.78 89.82 40.62
N ILE A 3 16.71 90.20 41.51
CA ILE A 3 16.57 90.93 42.79
C ILE A 3 15.93 90.08 43.91
N SER A 4 16.79 89.53 44.77
CA SER A 4 16.63 89.51 46.23
C SER A 4 17.95 89.08 46.92
N SER A 5 18.41 89.68 48.02
CA SER A 5 19.03 91.01 48.13
C SER A 5 19.34 91.33 49.63
N ALA A 6 20.51 90.92 50.12
CA ALA A 6 21.16 91.38 51.35
C ALA A 6 22.66 91.04 51.23
N PHE A 7 23.59 92.00 51.03
CA PHE A 7 24.27 92.84 52.04
C PHE A 7 25.10 92.05 53.08
N ALA A 8 26.39 92.35 53.33
CA ALA A 8 27.33 93.21 52.60
C ALA A 8 28.84 92.95 52.94
N ALA A 9 29.68 93.11 51.92
CA ALA A 9 31.04 93.70 51.89
C ALA A 9 32.03 93.67 53.10
N TRP A 10 33.16 92.98 52.85
CA TRP A 10 34.56 93.46 53.03
C TRP A 10 35.20 93.73 54.42
N ARG A 11 36.19 92.86 54.72
CA ARG A 11 37.62 93.17 55.01
C ARG A 11 38.05 93.51 56.46
N ASN A 12 39.19 92.89 56.83
CA ASN A 12 40.10 93.11 57.97
C ASN A 12 39.75 92.55 59.38
N HIS A 13 40.63 91.64 59.84
CA HIS A 13 41.24 91.55 61.19
C HIS A 13 40.45 91.03 62.43
N PHE A 14 41.17 90.18 63.19
CA PHE A 14 41.21 90.03 64.67
C PHE A 14 40.22 89.11 65.45
N LEU A 15 40.79 88.43 66.48
CA LEU A 15 40.22 87.59 67.58
C LEU A 15 39.54 86.25 67.17
N LEU A 16 39.93 85.06 67.66
CA LEU A 16 40.01 84.46 69.03
C LEU A 16 38.64 83.96 69.59
N VAL A 17 38.50 82.87 70.39
CA VAL A 17 39.29 81.64 70.66
C VAL A 17 38.49 80.66 71.57
N PHE A 18 39.09 79.50 71.94
CA PHE A 18 38.68 78.43 72.91
C PHE A 18 37.90 77.24 72.34
N CYS A 19 38.13 75.98 72.77
CA CYS A 19 38.94 75.41 73.90
C CYS A 19 39.53 74.04 73.44
N LEU A 20 40.49 73.32 74.06
CA LEU A 20 41.15 73.22 75.40
C LEU A 20 42.70 73.14 75.21
N ILE A 21 43.61 73.40 76.18
CA ILE A 21 44.15 72.50 77.25
C ILE A 21 44.54 71.10 76.71
N TRP A 22 45.76 70.53 76.86
CA TRP A 22 47.02 70.83 77.63
C TRP A 22 48.20 69.99 77.01
N THR A 23 49.53 70.10 77.30
CA THR A 23 50.52 71.16 77.67
C THR A 23 51.94 70.55 77.76
N GLY A 24 53.01 71.29 77.39
CA GLY A 24 54.41 71.10 77.85
C GLY A 24 55.41 70.55 76.80
N VAL A 25 56.68 71.00 76.71
CA VAL A 25 57.40 72.09 77.43
C VAL A 25 58.46 72.76 76.52
N ALA A 26 58.84 74.01 76.85
CA ALA A 26 59.91 74.91 76.34
C ALA A 26 61.33 74.30 76.14
N ASN A 27 62.33 74.93 75.48
CA ASN A 27 62.50 76.23 74.78
C ASN A 27 63.79 76.20 73.90
N GLY A 28 64.02 77.19 73.02
CA GLY A 28 65.33 77.44 72.37
C GLY A 28 65.54 78.91 71.98
N GLN A 29 66.80 79.39 71.99
CA GLN A 29 67.19 80.76 71.59
C GLN A 29 68.63 80.86 71.07
N SER A 30 68.77 81.21 69.79
CA SER A 30 69.88 81.97 69.19
C SER A 30 69.26 82.84 68.08
N ILE A 31 69.83 84.02 67.80
CA ILE A 31 69.21 84.99 66.87
C ILE A 31 70.07 85.15 65.62
N GLY A 32 69.52 84.78 64.46
CA GLY A 32 70.09 85.10 63.16
C GLY A 32 69.46 86.36 62.56
N ILE A 33 70.26 87.23 61.95
CA ILE A 33 69.82 88.41 61.21
C ILE A 33 70.38 88.33 59.79
N GLY A 34 69.53 87.93 58.84
CA GLY A 34 69.94 87.63 57.46
C GLY A 34 70.47 86.21 57.25
N THR A 35 70.53 85.41 58.32
CA THR A 35 70.60 83.94 58.26
C THR A 35 69.45 83.35 59.07
N ASP A 36 68.77 82.34 58.54
CA ASP A 36 67.71 81.60 59.24
C ASP A 36 68.27 80.46 60.10
N THR A 37 69.56 80.13 59.95
CA THR A 37 70.31 79.21 60.80
C THR A 37 71.50 79.97 61.41
N PRO A 38 71.31 80.67 62.54
CA PRO A 38 72.44 81.20 63.32
C PRO A 38 73.32 80.04 63.79
N ASP A 39 74.65 80.21 63.74
CA ASP A 39 75.58 79.19 64.22
C ASP A 39 75.29 78.79 65.68
N SER A 40 75.39 77.49 65.98
CA SER A 40 75.06 76.93 67.31
C SER A 40 75.94 77.46 68.46
N SER A 41 77.09 78.07 68.16
CA SER A 41 77.97 78.75 69.12
C SER A 41 77.66 80.25 69.29
N ALA A 42 76.82 80.83 68.43
CA ALA A 42 76.54 82.26 68.37
C ALA A 42 75.18 82.62 69.00
N VAL A 43 75.20 83.54 69.98
CA VAL A 43 73.96 84.13 70.54
C VAL A 43 73.31 85.12 69.56
N LEU A 44 74.14 85.78 68.72
CA LEU A 44 73.74 86.68 67.65
C LEU A 44 74.62 86.41 66.42
N ASP A 45 74.00 85.99 65.32
CA ASP A 45 74.62 85.77 64.01
C ASP A 45 74.04 86.80 63.01
N ILE A 46 74.87 87.32 62.12
CA ILE A 46 74.48 88.36 61.15
C ILE A 46 75.12 88.07 59.79
N ASN A 47 74.30 87.72 58.80
CA ASN A 47 74.72 87.43 57.44
C ASN A 47 74.18 88.50 56.48
N SER A 48 75.08 89.23 55.83
CA SER A 48 74.74 90.15 54.74
C SER A 48 75.92 90.37 53.80
N THR A 49 75.66 90.38 52.50
CA THR A 49 76.64 90.69 51.45
C THR A 49 76.55 92.15 50.97
N GLN A 50 75.66 92.97 51.56
CA GLN A 50 75.32 94.31 51.08
C GLN A 50 75.18 95.37 52.20
N GLN A 51 75.18 94.96 53.48
CA GLN A 51 75.14 95.83 54.66
C GLN A 51 76.07 95.25 55.75
N GLY A 52 76.39 96.03 56.78
CA GLY A 52 77.28 95.60 57.87
C GLY A 52 76.83 96.12 59.24
N LEU A 53 77.35 95.50 60.31
CA LEU A 53 77.03 95.86 61.70
C LEU A 53 77.63 97.22 62.08
N LEU A 54 76.80 98.12 62.60
CA LEU A 54 77.19 99.48 62.97
C LEU A 54 77.14 99.64 64.50
N VAL A 55 78.29 99.39 65.15
CA VAL A 55 78.45 99.47 66.61
C VAL A 55 78.37 100.93 67.12
N PRO A 56 78.18 101.17 68.44
CA PRO A 56 78.12 102.52 68.98
C PRO A 56 79.36 103.36 68.64
N ARG A 57 79.13 104.56 68.10
CA ARG A 57 80.16 105.52 67.71
C ARG A 57 80.15 106.72 68.66
N MET A 58 81.30 107.05 69.24
CA MET A 58 81.46 108.10 70.26
C MET A 58 82.91 108.61 70.29
N GLY A 59 83.16 109.80 70.84
CA GLY A 59 84.53 110.30 70.97
C GLY A 59 85.32 109.60 72.08
N SER A 60 86.64 109.76 72.07
CA SER A 60 87.53 109.25 73.15
C SER A 60 87.16 109.83 74.52
N TYR A 61 86.60 111.03 74.55
CA TYR A 61 86.06 111.62 75.78
C TYR A 61 84.88 110.81 76.32
N ASP A 62 83.86 110.58 75.48
CA ASP A 62 82.64 109.87 75.86
C ASP A 62 82.93 108.40 76.25
N ARG A 63 83.78 107.72 75.48
CA ARG A 63 84.26 106.35 75.75
C ARG A 63 84.87 106.22 77.14
N ASN A 64 85.75 107.13 77.51
CA ASN A 64 86.43 107.12 78.79
C ASN A 64 85.53 107.63 79.94
N PHE A 65 84.35 108.17 79.65
CA PHE A 65 83.30 108.52 80.61
C PHE A 65 82.21 107.45 80.79
N ILE A 66 82.28 106.30 80.10
CA ILE A 66 81.41 105.15 80.39
C ILE A 66 81.72 104.64 81.80
N VAL A 67 80.77 104.83 82.72
CA VAL A 67 80.89 104.40 84.12
C VAL A 67 80.75 102.87 84.20
N ALA A 68 81.78 102.20 84.70
CA ALA A 68 81.87 100.74 84.82
C ALA A 68 81.53 99.99 83.51
N PRO A 69 82.36 100.12 82.45
CA PRO A 69 82.13 99.39 81.20
C PRO A 69 82.25 97.88 81.44
N ALA A 70 81.43 97.09 80.74
CA ALA A 70 81.50 95.63 80.82
C ALA A 70 82.74 95.09 80.09
N THR A 71 83.39 94.06 80.64
CA THR A 71 84.42 93.31 79.90
C THR A 71 83.84 92.75 78.60
N GLY A 72 84.52 93.00 77.49
CA GLY A 72 84.04 92.67 76.13
C GLY A 72 83.18 93.74 75.46
N LEU A 73 82.91 94.89 76.11
CA LEU A 73 82.19 95.99 75.48
C LEU A 73 83.03 96.59 74.34
N LEU A 74 82.55 96.45 73.10
CA LEU A 74 83.15 96.99 71.88
C LEU A 74 82.46 98.28 71.45
N VAL A 75 83.25 99.33 71.16
CA VAL A 75 82.79 100.58 70.55
C VAL A 75 83.72 100.99 69.40
N PHE A 76 83.24 101.87 68.52
CA PHE A 76 84.09 102.51 67.52
C PHE A 76 84.34 103.96 67.96
N ASP A 77 85.59 104.28 68.27
CA ASP A 77 85.99 105.60 68.72
C ASP A 77 86.12 106.53 67.50
N THR A 78 85.38 107.64 67.49
CA THR A 78 85.34 108.55 66.34
C THR A 78 86.54 109.49 66.25
N ASP A 79 87.28 109.66 67.35
CA ASP A 79 88.43 110.55 67.42
C ASP A 79 89.70 109.83 66.95
N THR A 80 89.90 108.57 67.38
CA THR A 80 90.98 107.70 66.89
C THR A 80 90.63 106.98 65.57
N LYS A 81 89.33 106.84 65.26
CA LYS A 81 88.77 106.15 64.07
C LYS A 81 89.07 104.65 64.03
N SER A 82 89.15 104.04 65.21
CA SER A 82 89.50 102.64 65.42
C SER A 82 88.48 101.95 66.32
N PHE A 83 88.48 100.61 66.30
CA PHE A 83 87.68 99.84 67.24
C PHE A 83 88.42 99.72 68.57
N TRP A 84 87.70 99.98 69.66
CA TRP A 84 88.20 99.85 71.02
C TRP A 84 87.31 98.89 71.81
N TYR A 85 87.91 97.98 72.56
CA TYR A 85 87.16 97.10 73.47
C TYR A 85 87.67 97.23 74.91
N TYR A 86 86.76 97.07 75.87
CA TYR A 86 87.10 97.11 77.28
C TYR A 86 87.49 95.72 77.78
N LYS A 87 88.71 95.57 78.29
CA LYS A 87 89.22 94.28 78.82
C LYS A 87 88.73 93.97 80.23
N GLY A 88 88.28 94.97 80.98
CA GLY A 88 87.93 94.86 82.40
C GLY A 88 88.62 95.92 83.24
N THR A 89 88.33 95.91 84.54
CA THR A 89 88.68 96.99 85.48
C THR A 89 90.17 97.28 85.60
N ASP A 90 91.01 96.28 85.32
CA ASP A 90 92.43 96.30 85.69
C ASP A 90 93.35 96.60 84.47
N GLU A 91 92.86 96.38 83.24
CA GLU A 91 93.57 96.72 81.98
C GLU A 91 92.90 97.86 81.18
N GLY A 92 91.62 98.14 81.41
CA GLY A 92 90.92 99.27 80.81
C GLY A 92 90.51 99.10 79.34
N TRP A 93 90.49 100.20 78.59
CA TRP A 93 90.17 100.26 77.16
C TRP A 93 91.40 99.93 76.31
N PHE A 94 91.26 99.02 75.34
CA PHE A 94 92.33 98.58 74.44
C PHE A 94 91.97 98.85 72.98
N GLU A 95 92.95 99.33 72.20
CA GLU A 95 92.80 99.70 70.78
C GLU A 95 93.10 98.51 69.84
N MET A 96 92.33 98.37 68.77
CA MET A 96 92.58 97.39 67.72
C MET A 96 93.15 98.09 66.47
N GLU A 97 94.48 98.17 66.38
CA GLU A 97 95.16 98.64 65.17
C GLU A 97 94.99 97.67 63.99
N LEU A 98 94.76 98.23 62.80
CA LEU A 98 94.75 97.53 61.52
C LEU A 98 95.92 98.05 60.68
N ALA A 99 96.94 97.22 60.45
CA ALA A 99 98.11 97.59 59.65
C ALA A 99 97.78 97.67 58.15
N PRO A 100 98.00 98.82 57.46
CA PRO A 100 97.63 98.98 56.06
C PRO A 100 98.80 99.41 55.15
N SER A 101 99.18 98.60 54.15
CA SER A 101 99.91 99.11 52.98
C SER A 101 99.83 98.23 51.73
N ILE A 102 99.80 98.92 50.60
CA ILE A 102 99.96 98.42 49.22
C ILE A 102 101.42 98.58 48.79
N GLY A 103 101.97 97.71 47.92
CA GLY A 103 103.25 97.99 47.27
C GLY A 103 103.97 96.82 46.58
N PHE A 104 104.68 97.14 45.49
CA PHE A 104 105.59 96.25 44.75
C PHE A 104 106.92 95.98 45.49
N ALA A 105 107.34 94.71 45.53
CA ALA A 105 108.74 94.21 45.44
C ALA A 105 109.83 94.69 46.46
N PRO A 106 111.04 94.08 46.51
CA PRO A 106 111.49 92.75 46.10
C PRO A 106 112.13 91.92 47.27
N GLU A 107 112.63 90.70 46.95
CA GLU A 107 113.61 89.87 47.69
C GLU A 107 113.37 89.51 49.19
N GLY A 108 113.12 88.21 49.45
CA GLY A 108 113.78 87.50 50.57
C GLY A 108 112.94 86.64 51.53
N VAL A 109 112.64 85.37 51.13
CA VAL A 109 112.58 84.16 52.02
C VAL A 109 111.44 84.12 53.08
N GLU A 110 110.61 83.07 53.26
CA GLU A 110 110.48 81.72 52.67
C GLU A 110 109.00 81.24 52.73
N SER A 111 108.70 79.99 52.31
CA SER A 111 107.36 79.37 52.36
C SER A 111 107.36 78.09 53.20
N TYR A 112 106.21 77.69 53.77
CA TYR A 112 106.07 76.52 54.64
C TYR A 112 105.05 75.49 54.14
N ILE A 113 105.56 74.39 53.60
CA ILE A 113 105.04 73.04 53.84
C ILE A 113 106.27 72.24 54.31
N SER A 114 106.24 71.69 55.52
CA SER A 114 107.39 70.98 56.10
C SER A 114 107.25 69.47 55.91
N ASP A 115 108.14 68.90 55.12
CA ASP A 115 108.42 67.47 55.07
C ASP A 115 109.73 67.20 55.82
N GLU A 116 109.81 66.11 56.60
CA GLU A 116 110.90 65.90 57.58
C GLU A 116 112.06 65.05 57.04
N ASP A 117 111.87 64.34 55.93
CA ASP A 117 112.92 63.54 55.26
C ASP A 117 113.07 63.80 53.74
N GLU A 118 112.55 64.94 53.27
CA GLU A 118 112.71 65.50 51.91
C GLU A 118 112.26 64.58 50.75
N ASN A 119 111.33 63.65 50.97
CA ASN A 119 110.82 62.72 49.95
C ASN A 119 109.35 62.93 49.55
N THR A 120 108.62 63.81 50.24
CA THR A 120 107.19 64.05 50.04
C THR A 120 106.93 65.52 49.71
N THR A 121 106.88 65.83 48.41
CA THR A 121 106.81 67.20 47.88
C THR A 121 105.50 67.47 47.12
N VAL A 122 105.04 68.72 47.16
CA VAL A 122 103.92 69.21 46.32
C VAL A 122 104.49 70.20 45.31
N ASP A 123 104.97 69.68 44.18
CA ASP A 123 105.73 70.43 43.18
C ASP A 123 104.79 71.08 42.16
N VAL A 124 104.74 72.41 42.15
CA VAL A 124 104.00 73.20 41.15
C VAL A 124 104.98 73.70 40.09
N GLU A 125 104.72 73.37 38.82
CA GLU A 125 105.36 73.92 37.61
C GLU A 125 106.91 73.97 37.65
N THR A 126 107.58 72.90 37.22
CA THR A 126 109.05 72.90 37.12
C THR A 126 109.58 73.81 36.00
N THR A 127 108.72 74.16 35.04
CA THR A 127 108.97 75.16 33.99
C THR A 127 107.70 75.97 33.70
N THR A 128 107.86 77.22 33.21
CA THR A 128 106.80 78.24 33.06
C THR A 128 105.67 77.95 32.06
N ASN A 129 105.64 76.74 31.51
CA ASN A 129 104.71 76.29 30.48
C ASN A 129 104.17 74.89 30.79
N GLU A 130 104.52 74.32 31.96
CA GLU A 130 104.16 72.94 32.31
C GLU A 130 102.71 72.85 32.80
N ASP A 131 102.25 73.85 33.56
CA ASP A 131 100.90 73.95 34.14
C ASP A 131 100.45 72.64 34.82
N VAL A 132 101.33 72.06 35.65
CA VAL A 132 101.08 70.86 36.46
C VAL A 132 101.36 71.12 37.94
N ILE A 133 100.46 70.66 38.81
CA ILE A 133 100.68 70.48 40.25
C ILE A 133 100.89 68.98 40.49
N ARG A 134 102.07 68.57 40.95
CA ARG A 134 102.39 67.19 41.34
C ARG A 134 102.30 67.03 42.85
N PHE A 135 101.94 65.84 43.28
CA PHE A 135 102.01 65.36 44.65
C PHE A 135 102.88 64.11 44.64
N ASN A 136 104.12 64.27 45.08
CA ASN A 136 105.09 63.20 45.26
C ASN A 136 105.04 62.73 46.72
N VAL A 137 105.11 61.42 46.94
CA VAL A 137 105.20 60.80 48.27
C VAL A 137 106.22 59.68 48.19
N PHE A 138 107.16 59.60 49.15
CA PHE A 138 108.29 58.66 49.11
C PHE A 138 109.06 58.68 47.76
N GLY A 139 109.32 59.88 47.23
CA GLY A 139 110.05 60.11 45.99
C GLY A 139 109.33 59.66 44.71
N THR A 140 108.05 59.31 44.80
CA THR A 140 107.25 58.78 43.70
C THR A 140 106.02 59.66 43.44
N GLU A 141 105.76 60.00 42.17
CA GLU A 141 104.58 60.81 41.79
C GLU A 141 103.31 59.96 41.98
N VAL A 142 102.53 60.26 43.02
CA VAL A 142 101.31 59.49 43.35
C VAL A 142 100.05 60.10 42.75
N MET A 143 100.02 61.43 42.62
CA MET A 143 98.90 62.20 42.07
C MET A 143 99.44 63.45 41.36
N ASN A 144 98.82 63.87 40.26
CA ASN A 144 99.01 65.20 39.69
C ASN A 144 97.69 65.82 39.23
N ILE A 145 97.70 67.13 39.09
CA ILE A 145 96.68 67.93 38.43
C ILE A 145 97.38 68.62 37.27
N SER A 146 97.14 68.13 36.05
CA SER A 146 97.84 68.51 34.82
C SER A 146 96.85 68.96 33.74
N LYS A 147 97.33 69.66 32.72
CA LYS A 147 96.59 69.76 31.45
C LYS A 147 96.72 68.45 30.68
N ASN A 148 95.62 67.95 30.13
CA ASN A 148 95.67 66.89 29.13
C ASN A 148 96.11 67.44 27.76
N GLU A 149 96.28 66.56 26.76
CA GLU A 149 96.72 66.92 25.40
C GLU A 149 95.82 67.94 24.67
N ASN A 150 94.62 68.25 25.20
CA ASN A 150 93.68 69.24 24.68
C ASN A 150 93.55 70.47 25.61
N GLU A 151 94.58 70.73 26.42
CA GLU A 151 94.69 71.85 27.39
C GLU A 151 93.60 71.89 28.49
N GLN A 152 92.82 70.82 28.67
CA GLN A 152 91.78 70.76 29.70
C GLN A 152 92.34 70.22 31.03
N PRO A 153 91.89 70.75 32.20
CA PRO A 153 92.35 70.25 33.49
C PRO A 153 91.98 68.78 33.70
N LEU A 154 92.95 67.99 34.12
CA LEU A 154 92.85 66.57 34.43
C LEU A 154 93.54 66.29 35.77
N ILE A 155 92.96 65.40 36.57
CA ILE A 155 93.63 64.81 37.73
C ILE A 155 94.06 63.39 37.32
N SER A 156 95.33 63.05 37.50
CA SER A 156 95.87 61.72 37.17
C SER A 156 96.71 61.16 38.31
N PHE A 157 96.87 59.83 38.36
CA PHE A 157 97.57 59.11 39.43
C PHE A 157 98.64 58.20 38.80
N PRO A 158 99.83 58.73 38.47
CA PRO A 158 100.68 58.16 37.41
C PRO A 158 101.42 56.85 37.77
N ASN A 159 101.46 56.44 39.04
CA ASN A 159 102.13 55.20 39.48
C ASN A 159 101.19 54.18 40.17
N ALA A 160 99.89 54.44 40.27
CA ALA A 160 98.93 53.40 40.65
C ALA A 160 98.72 52.43 39.47
N PHE A 161 98.53 51.13 39.76
CA PHE A 161 98.31 50.09 38.74
C PHE A 161 96.91 50.20 38.09
N GLY A 162 96.72 51.29 37.34
CA GLY A 162 95.44 51.76 36.78
C GLY A 162 94.29 51.85 37.79
N THR A 163 94.63 51.97 39.09
CA THR A 163 93.69 51.76 40.20
C THR A 163 93.43 53.07 40.93
N ILE A 164 92.15 53.48 40.98
CA ILE A 164 91.72 54.70 41.67
C ILE A 164 91.26 54.31 43.09
N ALA A 165 92.14 54.46 44.08
CA ALA A 165 91.81 54.27 45.49
C ALA A 165 91.65 55.63 46.18
N ILE A 166 90.44 55.98 46.63
CA ILE A 166 90.15 57.29 47.25
C ILE A 166 89.45 57.11 48.60
N GLY A 167 90.24 57.26 49.67
CA GLY A 167 89.79 57.32 51.05
C GLY A 167 89.81 55.97 51.78
N SER A 168 90.21 56.01 53.06
CA SER A 168 89.97 54.95 54.06
C SER A 168 90.47 53.54 53.71
N PHE A 169 91.74 53.43 53.29
CA PHE A 169 92.52 52.18 53.09
C PHE A 169 91.79 51.04 52.35
N ALA A 170 90.93 51.46 51.42
CA ALA A 170 90.10 50.62 50.59
C ALA A 170 90.94 49.91 49.51
N GLY A 171 91.23 48.62 49.72
CA GLY A 171 92.05 47.77 48.83
C GLY A 171 93.45 47.39 49.35
N GLU A 172 93.73 47.52 50.66
CA GLU A 172 95.10 47.35 51.16
C GLU A 172 95.52 45.88 51.28
N ASN A 173 96.64 45.54 50.60
CA ASN A 173 97.13 44.20 50.18
C ASN A 173 96.82 43.77 48.73
N ASN A 174 96.27 44.66 47.89
CA ASN A 174 96.20 44.48 46.43
C ASN A 174 97.60 44.49 45.75
N GLN A 175 98.42 43.45 46.01
CA GLN A 175 99.73 43.20 45.40
C GLN A 175 99.70 41.93 44.51
N PRO A 176 99.49 42.07 43.20
CA PRO A 176 99.81 41.02 42.25
C PRO A 176 101.34 40.91 42.12
N THR A 177 101.93 39.81 42.60
CA THR A 177 103.39 39.66 42.74
C THR A 177 104.18 39.54 41.42
N SER A 178 103.53 39.64 40.26
CA SER A 178 104.19 39.63 38.95
C SER A 178 103.33 40.23 37.84
N TYR A 179 103.92 41.09 37.01
CA TYR A 179 103.37 41.47 35.72
C TYR A 179 103.43 40.27 34.75
N THR A 180 102.29 39.71 34.39
CA THR A 180 102.11 38.82 33.24
C THR A 180 100.93 39.31 32.40
N GLU A 181 101.01 39.15 31.08
CA GLU A 181 99.98 39.64 30.15
C GLU A 181 98.62 38.95 30.38
N GLY A 182 97.80 39.53 31.25
CA GLY A 182 96.48 39.00 31.60
C GLY A 182 95.98 39.35 33.01
N GLY A 183 96.84 39.73 33.96
CA GLY A 183 96.43 40.06 35.34
C GLY A 183 97.34 41.10 36.01
N GLY A 184 96.76 41.94 36.87
CA GLY A 184 97.53 42.91 37.68
C GLY A 184 96.80 44.16 38.17
N GLY A 185 95.69 44.57 37.54
CA GLY A 185 94.81 45.63 38.06
C GLY A 185 94.33 46.66 37.03
N LEU A 186 93.07 47.08 37.18
CA LEU A 186 92.54 48.44 37.01
C LEU A 186 91.32 48.55 37.94
N ASN A 187 91.52 48.66 39.26
CA ASN A 187 90.42 48.68 40.24
C ASN A 187 89.94 50.12 40.52
N THR A 188 88.80 50.32 41.18
CA THR A 188 88.32 51.66 41.58
C THR A 188 87.59 51.55 42.90
N PHE A 189 88.27 51.89 43.99
CA PHE A 189 87.81 51.71 45.37
C PHE A 189 87.65 53.07 46.06
N VAL A 190 86.42 53.44 46.42
CA VAL A 190 86.09 54.80 46.89
C VAL A 190 85.12 54.74 48.08
N GLY A 191 85.68 54.76 49.29
CA GLY A 191 84.91 54.79 50.55
C GLY A 191 85.49 53.88 51.64
N VAL A 192 84.74 53.64 52.71
CA VAL A 192 85.26 53.00 53.94
C VAL A 192 85.27 51.48 53.80
N GLN A 193 86.45 50.85 53.86
CA GLN A 193 86.61 49.40 53.71
C GLN A 193 86.07 48.86 52.36
N ALA A 194 86.26 49.60 51.27
CA ALA A 194 85.85 49.13 49.94
C ALA A 194 86.94 48.24 49.32
N GLY A 195 86.66 46.95 49.10
CA GLY A 195 87.64 46.00 48.54
C GLY A 195 88.79 45.60 49.46
N GLU A 196 88.64 45.71 50.79
CA GLU A 196 89.74 45.61 51.76
C GLU A 196 90.57 44.30 51.68
N GLU A 197 89.95 43.13 51.58
CA GLU A 197 90.65 41.83 51.55
C GLU A 197 91.09 41.38 50.13
N ASN A 198 91.17 42.29 49.15
CA ASN A 198 91.38 41.92 47.74
C ASN A 198 92.82 41.52 47.39
N THR A 199 93.05 40.21 47.24
CA THR A 199 94.36 39.58 46.99
C THR A 199 94.79 39.58 45.53
N THR A 200 93.99 39.02 44.63
CA THR A 200 94.33 38.98 43.18
C THR A 200 93.18 39.42 42.26
N GLY A 201 92.01 39.75 42.80
CA GLY A 201 90.86 40.26 42.05
C GLY A 201 91.14 41.57 41.29
N THR A 202 90.73 41.64 40.03
CA THR A 202 91.03 42.79 39.13
C THR A 202 89.82 43.29 38.34
N TRP A 203 89.91 44.53 37.83
CA TRP A 203 88.83 45.23 37.14
C TRP A 203 87.58 45.49 38.01
N ASN A 204 87.77 45.52 39.33
CA ASN A 204 86.72 45.69 40.33
C ASN A 204 86.46 47.17 40.65
N THR A 205 85.20 47.58 40.71
CA THR A 205 84.75 48.93 41.12
C THR A 205 83.92 48.83 42.40
N ALA A 206 84.37 49.42 43.51
CA ALA A 206 83.71 49.41 44.82
C ALA A 206 83.53 50.85 45.32
N ILE A 207 82.30 51.37 45.39
CA ILE A 207 82.03 52.78 45.73
C ILE A 207 81.01 52.86 46.87
N GLY A 208 81.48 53.24 48.06
CA GLY A 208 80.70 53.31 49.28
C GLY A 208 81.40 52.62 50.45
N ALA A 209 80.64 52.17 51.45
CA ALA A 209 81.21 51.59 52.66
C ALA A 209 80.92 50.09 52.78
N GLN A 210 81.95 49.30 53.12
CA GLN A 210 81.93 47.84 53.25
C GLN A 210 81.50 47.13 51.95
N THR A 211 81.75 47.76 50.79
CA THR A 211 81.47 47.21 49.46
C THR A 211 82.61 46.32 48.99
N LEU A 212 82.34 45.13 48.44
CA LEU A 212 83.39 44.20 47.97
C LEU A 212 84.40 43.76 49.06
N LEU A 213 84.03 43.84 50.34
CA LEU A 213 84.94 43.75 51.50
C LEU A 213 85.87 42.52 51.48
N ASN A 214 85.31 41.32 51.27
CA ASN A 214 85.99 40.04 51.45
C ASN A 214 86.57 39.44 50.14
N ASN A 215 86.57 40.19 49.03
CA ASN A 215 86.79 39.67 47.68
C ASN A 215 88.26 39.29 47.41
N LEU A 216 88.67 38.06 47.71
CA LEU A 216 90.02 37.57 47.44
C LEU A 216 90.41 37.69 45.96
N ASP A 217 89.84 36.83 45.10
CA ASP A 217 90.34 36.61 43.75
C ASP A 217 89.32 36.96 42.64
N GLY A 218 88.05 37.24 42.97
CA GLY A 218 86.98 37.58 42.01
C GLY A 218 87.24 38.86 41.18
N ILE A 219 86.82 38.85 39.91
CA ILE A 219 87.23 39.78 38.83
C ILE A 219 85.99 40.49 38.19
N ARG A 220 86.16 41.75 37.73
CA ARG A 220 85.14 42.56 37.01
C ARG A 220 83.86 42.89 37.79
N ASN A 221 83.93 42.91 39.12
CA ASN A 221 82.80 43.22 39.98
C ASN A 221 82.53 44.73 40.11
N VAL A 222 81.27 45.16 40.24
CA VAL A 222 80.85 46.56 40.38
C VAL A 222 79.89 46.70 41.56
N ALA A 223 80.40 47.04 42.74
CA ALA A 223 79.64 47.26 43.97
C ALA A 223 79.51 48.76 44.30
N ILE A 224 78.29 49.25 44.53
CA ILE A 224 78.01 50.67 44.82
C ILE A 224 76.92 50.78 45.89
N GLY A 225 77.26 51.26 47.09
CA GLY A 225 76.29 51.42 48.20
C GLY A 225 76.87 51.21 49.60
N TYR A 226 76.05 50.71 50.52
CA TYR A 226 76.50 50.23 51.83
C TYR A 226 76.38 48.71 51.86
N GLY A 227 77.45 47.98 52.16
CA GLY A 227 77.46 46.51 52.19
C GLY A 227 77.18 45.84 50.83
N ALA A 228 77.36 46.54 49.71
CA ALA A 228 77.13 45.94 48.40
C ALA A 228 78.22 44.90 48.06
N LEU A 229 77.83 43.67 47.72
CA LEU A 229 78.73 42.55 47.42
C LEU A 229 79.74 42.22 48.54
N GLN A 230 79.38 42.44 49.81
CA GLN A 230 80.33 42.41 50.95
C GLN A 230 81.07 41.06 51.09
N SER A 231 80.36 39.93 51.01
CA SER A 231 80.91 38.60 51.33
C SER A 231 81.54 37.86 50.15
N ASN A 232 81.70 38.52 48.99
CA ASN A 232 82.24 37.88 47.78
C ASN A 232 83.65 37.37 48.04
N ILE A 233 84.01 36.21 47.49
CA ILE A 233 85.34 35.58 47.63
C ILE A 233 85.92 35.43 46.21
N ASP A 234 85.42 34.44 45.46
CA ASP A 234 85.88 34.09 44.11
C ASP A 234 84.87 34.50 43.01
N GLY A 235 83.73 35.09 43.37
CA GLY A 235 82.65 35.42 42.42
C GLY A 235 83.01 36.52 41.41
N ASP A 236 82.64 36.30 40.14
CA ASP A 236 83.12 37.04 38.97
C ASP A 236 82.01 37.85 38.25
N HIS A 237 82.35 38.97 37.62
CA HIS A 237 81.47 39.79 36.74
C HIS A 237 80.15 40.28 37.37
N ASN A 238 80.09 40.43 38.70
CA ASN A 238 78.89 40.80 39.43
C ASN A 238 78.64 42.32 39.47
N VAL A 239 77.38 42.76 39.39
CA VAL A 239 76.97 44.15 39.62
C VAL A 239 76.05 44.21 40.84
N ALA A 240 76.32 45.11 41.79
CA ALA A 240 75.59 45.28 43.04
C ALA A 240 75.43 46.78 43.36
N ILE A 241 74.28 47.38 43.06
CA ILE A 241 74.05 48.83 43.24
C ILE A 241 72.88 49.05 44.20
N GLY A 242 73.18 49.27 45.47
CA GLY A 242 72.18 49.46 46.54
C GLY A 242 72.72 49.20 47.94
N ASN A 243 71.87 49.44 48.93
CA ASN A 243 72.11 49.02 50.31
C ASN A 243 71.98 47.48 50.42
N ALA A 244 72.97 46.78 50.97
CA ALA A 244 73.01 45.32 51.14
C ALA A 244 72.68 44.48 49.88
N ALA A 245 72.90 45.04 48.68
CA ALA A 245 72.75 44.29 47.43
C ALA A 245 73.83 43.19 47.35
N LEU A 246 73.44 41.94 47.14
CA LEU A 246 74.35 40.77 47.12
C LEU A 246 75.23 40.62 48.39
N LEU A 247 74.72 41.02 49.57
CA LEU A 247 75.49 41.04 50.83
C LEU A 247 76.21 39.71 51.13
N LEU A 248 75.52 38.57 50.99
CA LEU A 248 76.00 37.25 51.43
C LEU A 248 76.46 36.34 50.28
N ASN A 249 76.64 36.88 49.07
CA ASN A 249 77.18 36.13 47.94
C ASN A 249 78.68 35.87 48.13
N THR A 250 79.10 34.60 48.15
CA THR A 250 80.51 34.21 48.18
C THR A 250 81.07 34.05 46.77
N ASP A 251 80.59 33.02 46.05
CA ASP A 251 81.25 32.51 44.83
C ASP A 251 80.34 32.67 43.58
N GLY A 252 79.10 33.10 43.80
CA GLY A 252 78.12 33.32 42.74
C GLY A 252 78.59 34.39 41.76
N SER A 253 78.45 34.13 40.46
CA SER A 253 79.06 34.89 39.37
C SER A 253 78.06 35.30 38.28
N GLY A 254 78.35 36.41 37.58
CA GLY A 254 77.55 36.96 36.49
C GLY A 254 76.25 37.64 36.93
N LEU A 255 76.20 38.13 38.16
CA LEU A 255 75.00 38.63 38.83
C LEU A 255 74.74 40.11 38.56
N THR A 256 73.50 40.58 38.71
CA THR A 256 73.16 42.02 38.60
C THR A 256 72.05 42.40 39.57
N ALA A 257 72.42 42.82 40.78
CA ALA A 257 71.54 43.34 41.80
C ALA A 257 71.53 44.89 41.79
N ILE A 258 70.36 45.51 41.67
CA ILE A 258 70.19 46.97 41.69
C ILE A 258 68.95 47.29 42.55
N GLY A 259 69.18 47.68 43.81
CA GLY A 259 68.14 47.96 44.79
C GLY A 259 68.55 47.61 46.22
N ASP A 260 67.78 48.11 47.19
CA ASP A 260 67.92 47.76 48.60
C ASP A 260 67.66 46.26 48.84
N SER A 261 68.62 45.55 49.40
CA SER A 261 68.59 44.11 49.68
C SER A 261 68.23 43.22 48.47
N ALA A 262 68.62 43.63 47.26
CA ALA A 262 68.48 42.79 46.06
C ALA A 262 69.49 41.63 46.08
N LEU A 263 69.03 40.39 45.82
CA LEU A 263 69.85 39.16 45.85
C LEU A 263 70.64 38.94 47.17
N TYR A 264 70.11 39.38 48.31
CA TYR A 264 70.80 39.41 49.60
C TYR A 264 71.41 38.05 50.04
N HIS A 265 70.66 36.95 49.91
CA HIS A 265 71.09 35.60 50.31
C HIS A 265 71.73 34.76 49.18
N ASN A 266 71.96 35.33 47.99
CA ASN A 266 72.41 34.57 46.82
C ASN A 266 73.71 33.80 47.10
N GLY A 267 73.80 32.53 46.69
CA GLY A 267 74.96 31.67 46.92
C GLY A 267 75.06 31.09 48.34
N PHE A 268 74.21 31.48 49.29
CA PHE A 268 74.31 31.02 50.68
C PHE A 268 74.05 29.50 50.81
N GLY A 269 75.14 28.72 50.94
CA GLY A 269 75.11 27.25 51.01
C GLY A 269 75.10 26.54 49.65
N ALA A 270 75.36 27.26 48.55
CA ALA A 270 75.48 26.71 47.20
C ALA A 270 76.72 25.82 47.02
N THR A 271 76.66 24.87 46.07
CA THR A 271 77.80 24.02 45.68
C THR A 271 77.88 23.80 44.17
N GLY A 272 78.97 24.28 43.55
CA GLY A 272 79.16 24.19 42.10
C GLY A 272 78.40 25.29 41.34
N ASP A 273 77.74 24.94 40.23
CA ASP A 273 77.10 25.90 39.29
C ASP A 273 75.76 26.50 39.79
N GLU A 274 75.61 26.65 41.11
CA GLU A 274 74.41 27.10 41.81
C GLU A 274 74.48 28.61 42.15
N GLY A 275 73.33 29.29 42.17
CA GLY A 275 73.24 30.72 42.47
C GLY A 275 73.80 31.66 41.39
N LEU A 276 74.03 31.19 40.15
CA LEU A 276 74.70 31.96 39.08
C LEU A 276 73.74 32.80 38.22
N TYR A 277 74.28 33.80 37.53
CA TYR A 277 73.60 34.57 36.45
C TYR A 277 72.24 35.21 36.80
N ASN A 278 71.98 35.51 38.08
CA ASN A 278 70.74 36.15 38.52
C ASN A 278 70.75 37.67 38.36
N VAL A 279 69.65 38.23 37.85
CA VAL A 279 69.40 39.68 37.69
C VAL A 279 68.25 40.09 38.60
N ALA A 280 68.44 41.09 39.47
CA ALA A 280 67.46 41.60 40.41
C ALA A 280 67.47 43.14 40.43
N VAL A 281 66.47 43.78 39.82
CA VAL A 281 66.35 45.25 39.72
C VAL A 281 65.10 45.72 40.47
N GLY A 282 65.26 45.98 41.77
CA GLY A 282 64.19 46.37 42.68
C GLY A 282 64.56 46.09 44.14
N ALA A 283 63.97 46.84 45.06
CA ALA A 283 64.16 46.57 46.49
C ALA A 283 63.53 45.21 46.87
N PHE A 284 64.28 44.37 47.60
CA PHE A 284 63.92 43.00 48.01
C PHE A 284 63.65 42.02 46.85
N SER A 285 64.14 42.30 45.63
CA SER A 285 64.03 41.37 44.50
C SER A 285 65.01 40.21 44.66
N LEU A 286 64.53 38.96 44.48
CA LEU A 286 65.29 37.72 44.75
C LEU A 286 65.95 37.67 46.16
N LEU A 287 65.26 38.18 47.19
CA LEU A 287 65.80 38.32 48.55
C LEU A 287 66.26 37.00 49.19
N GLU A 288 65.42 35.96 49.12
CA GLU A 288 65.65 34.66 49.78
C GLU A 288 66.35 33.62 48.89
N ASN A 289 66.80 34.01 47.68
CA ASN A 289 67.40 33.09 46.71
C ASN A 289 68.74 32.60 47.24
N THR A 290 68.95 31.28 47.30
CA THR A 290 70.21 30.68 47.75
C THR A 290 70.91 29.95 46.61
N THR A 291 70.27 28.95 46.01
CA THR A 291 70.87 28.10 44.96
C THR A 291 70.27 28.29 43.56
N GLY A 292 69.13 28.99 43.45
CA GLY A 292 68.47 29.22 42.16
C GLY A 292 69.34 30.02 41.17
N THR A 293 69.49 29.51 39.94
CA THR A 293 70.36 30.05 38.87
C THR A 293 69.56 30.60 37.68
N GLY A 294 70.04 31.71 37.10
CA GLY A 294 69.57 32.28 35.83
C GLY A 294 68.25 33.05 35.90
N ASN A 295 67.83 33.49 37.09
CA ASN A 295 66.58 34.21 37.29
C ASN A 295 66.70 35.70 36.93
N THR A 296 65.64 36.29 36.39
CA THR A 296 65.51 37.73 36.14
C THR A 296 64.30 38.27 36.89
N ALA A 297 64.51 39.27 37.75
CA ALA A 297 63.52 39.82 38.66
C ALA A 297 63.56 41.37 38.61
N VAL A 298 62.51 42.02 38.12
CA VAL A 298 62.46 43.49 37.94
C VAL A 298 61.19 44.05 38.56
N GLY A 299 61.33 45.02 39.46
CA GLY A 299 60.24 45.56 40.29
C GLY A 299 60.32 45.11 41.75
N ARG A 300 59.83 45.93 42.68
CA ARG A 300 59.96 45.69 44.13
C ARG A 300 59.42 44.31 44.54
N ALA A 301 60.20 43.55 45.29
CA ALA A 301 59.87 42.22 45.79
C ALA A 301 59.39 41.22 44.72
N SER A 302 59.86 41.35 43.48
CA SER A 302 59.74 40.29 42.47
C SER A 302 60.65 39.10 42.84
N LEU A 303 60.15 37.87 42.67
CA LEU A 303 60.88 36.64 43.04
C LEU A 303 61.37 36.62 44.51
N LYS A 304 60.71 37.35 45.43
CA LYS A 304 61.25 37.60 46.79
C LYS A 304 61.55 36.30 47.52
N ASN A 305 60.55 35.43 47.70
CA ASN A 305 60.64 34.19 48.46
C ASN A 305 60.93 33.01 47.50
N SER A 306 61.84 33.20 46.54
CA SER A 306 62.40 32.13 45.72
C SER A 306 63.65 31.58 46.40
N ILE A 307 63.81 30.26 46.48
CA ILE A 307 64.94 29.63 47.20
C ILE A 307 65.85 28.90 46.20
N SER A 308 65.30 27.89 45.51
CA SER A 308 66.03 27.02 44.58
C SER A 308 65.54 27.13 43.13
N GLY A 309 64.46 27.88 42.88
CA GLY A 309 63.85 28.04 41.55
C GLY A 309 64.82 28.61 40.50
N ASN A 310 64.79 28.05 39.28
CA ASN A 310 65.75 28.33 38.21
C ASN A 310 65.11 28.96 36.98
N HIS A 311 65.83 29.87 36.31
CA HIS A 311 65.48 30.45 35.01
C HIS A 311 64.09 31.13 34.96
N ASN A 312 63.66 31.72 36.08
CA ASN A 312 62.40 32.44 36.18
C ASN A 312 62.53 33.91 35.73
N ALA A 313 61.46 34.49 35.17
CA ALA A 313 61.45 35.84 34.61
C ALA A 313 60.26 36.65 35.14
N ALA A 314 60.47 37.44 36.21
CA ALA A 314 59.43 38.19 36.92
C ALA A 314 59.58 39.72 36.71
N PHE A 315 58.57 40.37 36.15
CA PHE A 315 58.55 41.81 35.85
C PHE A 315 57.29 42.48 36.42
N GLY A 316 57.40 43.06 37.62
CA GLY A 316 56.31 43.78 38.28
C GLY A 316 56.45 43.83 39.80
N TRP A 317 55.58 44.58 40.47
CA TRP A 317 55.50 44.57 41.93
C TRP A 317 54.93 43.23 42.39
N THR A 318 55.68 42.48 43.21
CA THR A 318 55.30 41.15 43.73
C THR A 318 54.94 40.11 42.66
N ALA A 319 55.60 40.13 41.50
CA ALA A 319 55.54 39.01 40.54
C ALA A 319 56.42 37.84 41.06
N LEU A 320 55.91 36.60 41.05
CA LEU A 320 56.57 35.44 41.70
C LEU A 320 56.92 35.70 43.18
N PHE A 321 55.97 36.21 43.98
CA PHE A 321 56.30 36.61 45.36
C PHE A 321 56.68 35.41 46.25
N HIS A 322 55.88 34.34 46.23
CA HIS A 322 56.23 33.01 46.76
C HIS A 322 56.60 32.10 45.58
N ASN A 323 57.88 31.71 45.47
CA ASN A 323 58.34 30.80 44.41
C ASN A 323 59.45 29.85 44.90
N GLU A 324 59.17 29.08 45.94
CA GLU A 324 60.18 28.34 46.69
C GLU A 324 61.09 27.47 45.78
N ASN A 325 60.48 26.63 44.94
CA ASN A 325 61.19 25.69 44.05
C ASN A 325 60.79 25.81 42.56
N GLY A 326 59.69 26.51 42.24
CA GLY A 326 59.18 26.68 40.88
C GLY A 326 60.22 27.22 39.89
N SER A 327 60.30 26.62 38.69
CA SER A 327 61.33 26.92 37.69
C SER A 327 60.77 27.15 36.28
N LYS A 328 61.50 27.96 35.49
CA LYS A 328 61.21 28.33 34.09
C LYS A 328 59.87 29.04 33.91
N ASN A 329 59.44 29.77 34.94
CA ASN A 329 58.21 30.55 34.97
C ASN A 329 58.45 31.99 34.46
N THR A 330 57.51 32.55 33.72
CA THR A 330 57.51 33.95 33.30
C THR A 330 56.28 34.65 33.88
N ALA A 331 56.45 35.79 34.55
CA ALA A 331 55.34 36.59 35.06
C ALA A 331 55.58 38.09 34.82
N ILE A 332 54.64 38.74 34.16
CA ILE A 332 54.75 40.16 33.78
C ILE A 332 53.47 40.88 34.20
N GLY A 333 53.54 41.66 35.27
CA GLY A 333 52.39 42.32 35.89
C GLY A 333 52.51 42.41 37.41
N THR A 334 51.61 43.16 38.04
CA THR A 334 51.53 43.22 39.52
C THR A 334 50.78 42.00 40.04
N GLY A 335 51.40 41.26 40.97
CA GLY A 335 50.81 40.05 41.56
C GLY A 335 50.56 38.90 40.58
N ALA A 336 51.32 38.83 39.47
CA ALA A 336 51.29 37.69 38.55
C ALA A 336 52.13 36.53 39.10
N LEU A 337 51.59 35.30 39.12
CA LEU A 337 52.14 34.17 39.91
C LEU A 337 52.46 34.59 41.35
N TYR A 338 51.49 35.08 42.13
CA TYR A 338 51.79 35.57 43.48
C TYR A 338 52.17 34.41 44.42
N GLU A 339 51.37 33.34 44.44
CA GLU A 339 51.67 32.05 45.04
C GLU A 339 52.09 31.06 43.94
N ASN A 340 53.32 30.54 43.96
CA ASN A 340 53.77 29.47 43.06
C ASN A 340 54.85 28.59 43.72
N ILE A 341 54.47 27.72 44.64
CA ILE A 341 55.40 26.95 45.49
C ILE A 341 56.27 26.00 44.64
N GLU A 342 55.66 25.06 43.94
CA GLU A 342 56.35 24.07 43.09
C GLU A 342 56.03 24.20 41.59
N GLY A 343 55.09 25.05 41.19
CA GLY A 343 54.66 25.18 39.78
C GLY A 343 55.79 25.50 38.79
N ASN A 344 55.84 24.83 37.64
CA ASN A 344 56.91 24.95 36.64
C ASN A 344 56.39 25.28 35.22
N PHE A 345 57.22 25.94 34.41
CA PHE A 345 56.93 26.32 33.01
C PHE A 345 55.67 27.18 32.81
N ASN A 346 55.27 27.95 33.81
CA ASN A 346 54.09 28.80 33.78
C ASN A 346 54.38 30.16 33.11
N THR A 347 53.41 30.73 32.41
CA THR A 347 53.50 32.05 31.78
C THR A 347 52.31 32.91 32.19
N ALA A 348 52.53 34.02 32.88
CA ALA A 348 51.50 34.98 33.26
C ALA A 348 51.80 36.39 32.73
N LEU A 349 50.81 37.04 32.13
CA LEU A 349 50.92 38.40 31.60
C LEU A 349 49.65 39.19 31.94
N GLY A 350 49.72 40.01 32.99
CA GLY A 350 48.62 40.85 33.46
C GLY A 350 48.60 41.04 34.98
N PHE A 351 47.71 41.90 35.47
CA PHE A 351 47.50 42.08 36.91
C PHE A 351 46.74 40.87 37.48
N GLY A 352 47.28 40.21 38.51
CA GLY A 352 46.66 39.04 39.13
C GLY A 352 46.52 37.82 38.21
N ALA A 353 47.28 37.74 37.11
CA ALA A 353 47.28 36.57 36.23
C ALA A 353 47.97 35.37 36.90
N LEU A 354 47.29 34.22 36.89
CA LEU A 354 47.75 32.97 37.55
C LEU A 354 48.11 33.16 39.04
N LYS A 355 47.30 33.93 39.79
CA LYS A 355 47.70 34.46 41.10
C LYS A 355 47.98 33.37 42.14
N ASP A 356 47.09 32.40 42.31
CA ASP A 356 47.08 31.46 43.45
C ASP A 356 47.62 30.05 43.08
N ASN A 357 48.70 30.03 42.30
CA ASN A 357 49.21 28.87 41.56
C ASN A 357 50.17 27.94 42.32
N ILE A 358 49.69 27.34 43.42
CA ILE A 358 50.47 26.47 44.34
C ILE A 358 51.42 25.50 43.61
N ASP A 359 50.89 24.50 42.89
CA ASP A 359 51.67 23.43 42.23
C ASP A 359 51.40 23.33 40.71
N GLY A 360 50.39 24.05 40.22
CA GLY A 360 49.97 24.05 38.81
C GLY A 360 51.12 24.33 37.85
N SER A 361 51.20 23.59 36.74
CA SER A 361 52.38 23.61 35.85
C SER A 361 52.01 23.64 34.37
N LYS A 362 52.85 24.30 33.55
CA LYS A 362 52.67 24.54 32.10
C LYS A 362 51.44 25.38 31.77
N ASN A 363 50.99 26.23 32.69
CA ASN A 363 49.83 27.10 32.51
C ASN A 363 50.21 28.40 31.78
N THR A 364 49.33 28.91 30.92
CA THR A 364 49.51 30.17 30.19
C THR A 364 48.31 31.09 30.47
N ALA A 365 48.53 32.19 31.18
CA ALA A 365 47.52 33.16 31.61
C ALA A 365 47.84 34.56 31.06
N VAL A 366 46.96 35.14 30.24
CA VAL A 366 47.18 36.45 29.61
C VAL A 366 45.92 37.31 29.74
N GLY A 367 45.89 38.18 30.75
CA GLY A 367 44.74 39.03 31.06
C GLY A 367 44.79 39.59 32.49
N HIS A 368 43.87 40.50 32.80
CA HIS A 368 43.60 40.84 34.19
C HIS A 368 42.82 39.67 34.84
N SER A 369 43.30 39.18 35.98
CA SER A 369 42.71 38.06 36.73
C SER A 369 42.44 36.78 35.90
N SER A 370 43.20 36.54 34.84
CA SER A 370 43.12 35.31 34.05
C SER A 370 43.70 34.12 34.84
N LEU A 371 42.92 33.03 34.96
CA LEU A 371 43.25 31.81 35.69
C LEU A 371 43.66 32.06 37.16
N PHE A 372 42.89 32.89 37.85
CA PHE A 372 43.20 33.44 39.17
C PHE A 372 43.42 32.37 40.26
N SER A 373 42.52 31.39 40.35
CA SER A 373 42.39 30.48 41.52
C SER A 373 43.05 29.09 41.37
N ASN A 374 43.94 28.92 40.38
CA ASN A 374 44.48 27.60 39.98
C ASN A 374 45.45 26.99 40.98
N THR A 375 44.98 26.22 41.95
CA THR A 375 45.83 25.56 42.96
C THR A 375 46.73 24.47 42.35
N MET A 376 46.15 23.51 41.64
CA MET A 376 46.85 22.31 41.13
C MET A 376 46.68 22.08 39.62
N GLY A 377 45.77 22.80 38.96
CA GLY A 377 45.50 22.63 37.53
C GLY A 377 46.74 22.77 36.65
N PHE A 378 46.87 21.94 35.60
CA PHE A 378 48.06 21.90 34.74
C PHE A 378 47.69 21.95 33.24
N GLY A 379 48.58 22.56 32.44
CA GLY A 379 48.47 22.64 30.98
C GLY A 379 47.34 23.54 30.49
N ASN A 380 46.86 24.47 31.33
CA ASN A 380 45.73 25.33 31.04
C ASN A 380 46.15 26.58 30.24
N ILE A 381 45.30 27.04 29.33
CA ILE A 381 45.48 28.27 28.55
C ILE A 381 44.30 29.20 28.83
N ALA A 382 44.54 30.37 29.42
CA ALA A 382 43.55 31.39 29.75
C ALA A 382 43.97 32.75 29.15
N ILE A 383 43.22 33.28 28.19
CA ILE A 383 43.54 34.53 27.48
C ILE A 383 42.31 35.44 27.45
N GLY A 384 42.31 36.49 28.26
CA GLY A 384 41.21 37.43 28.42
C GLY A 384 41.04 37.90 29.86
N ASP A 385 40.31 38.99 30.05
CA ASP A 385 39.93 39.42 31.40
C ASP A 385 39.02 38.37 32.06
N SER A 386 39.40 37.94 33.27
CA SER A 386 38.64 36.99 34.10
C SER A 386 38.36 35.64 33.41
N SER A 387 39.16 35.28 32.41
CA SER A 387 39.09 33.96 31.76
C SER A 387 39.59 32.86 32.71
N MET A 388 38.85 31.76 32.84
CA MET A 388 39.16 30.60 33.69
C MET A 388 39.34 30.93 35.19
N PHE A 389 38.64 31.95 35.69
CA PHE A 389 38.87 32.56 37.00
C PHE A 389 38.84 31.59 38.19
N SER A 390 37.83 30.72 38.26
CA SER A 390 37.57 29.85 39.43
C SER A 390 38.21 28.47 39.37
N ASN A 391 39.02 28.16 38.34
CA ASN A 391 39.55 26.81 38.13
C ASN A 391 40.63 26.49 39.15
N GLU A 392 40.35 25.60 40.10
CA GLU A 392 41.27 25.14 41.15
C GLU A 392 42.14 23.98 40.63
N THR A 393 41.56 22.79 40.40
CA THR A 393 42.31 21.59 40.00
C THR A 393 42.16 21.17 38.54
N GLY A 394 41.22 21.78 37.79
CA GLY A 394 40.92 21.43 36.39
C GLY A 394 42.13 21.57 35.45
N THR A 395 42.22 20.70 34.43
CA THR A 395 43.43 20.48 33.61
C THR A 395 43.18 20.47 32.10
N SER A 396 44.22 20.85 31.33
CA SER A 396 44.21 20.88 29.86
C SER A 396 43.05 21.68 29.24
N ASN A 397 42.63 22.74 29.94
CA ASN A 397 41.54 23.62 29.53
C ASN A 397 42.05 24.77 28.65
N ILE A 398 41.22 25.25 27.73
CA ILE A 398 41.48 26.43 26.88
C ILE A 398 40.31 27.41 27.05
N ALA A 399 40.58 28.59 27.61
CA ALA A 399 39.64 29.70 27.75
C ALA A 399 40.19 30.93 27.03
N ILE A 400 39.51 31.45 26.00
CA ILE A 400 39.95 32.61 25.23
C ILE A 400 38.76 33.57 25.04
N GLY A 401 38.72 34.63 25.82
CA GLY A 401 37.64 35.61 25.86
C GLY A 401 37.40 36.20 27.25
N HIS A 402 36.69 37.32 27.34
CA HIS A 402 36.24 37.86 28.62
C HIS A 402 35.26 36.88 29.29
N ASN A 403 35.48 36.55 30.56
CA ASN A 403 34.70 35.57 31.33
C ASN A 403 34.55 34.19 30.66
N ALA A 404 35.42 33.82 29.72
CA ALA A 404 35.42 32.46 29.18
C ALA A 404 35.75 31.48 30.31
N LEU A 405 34.92 30.46 30.52
CA LEU A 405 35.10 29.41 31.53
C LEU A 405 35.20 29.94 32.99
N ASN A 406 34.42 30.97 33.36
CA ASN A 406 34.59 31.72 34.61
C ASN A 406 34.34 30.90 35.89
N ASP A 407 33.23 30.17 35.99
CA ASP A 407 32.82 29.40 37.19
C ASP A 407 33.24 27.91 37.14
N ASN A 408 34.19 27.53 36.29
CA ASN A 408 34.72 26.17 36.28
C ASN A 408 35.62 25.94 37.48
N VAL A 409 35.31 24.98 38.35
CA VAL A 409 36.14 24.66 39.54
C VAL A 409 37.18 23.58 39.21
N ASP A 410 36.75 22.36 38.89
CA ASP A 410 37.66 21.20 38.76
C ASP A 410 37.63 20.48 37.40
N GLN A 411 36.78 20.92 36.46
CA GLN A 411 36.51 20.14 35.25
C GLN A 411 37.58 20.35 34.17
N SER A 412 37.81 19.34 33.33
CA SER A 412 38.99 19.22 32.45
C SER A 412 38.65 18.97 30.98
N ASN A 413 39.66 19.18 30.12
CA ASN A 413 39.62 19.00 28.65
C ASN A 413 38.59 19.91 27.95
N LEU A 414 38.39 21.12 28.48
CA LEU A 414 37.40 22.07 27.99
C LEU A 414 37.99 23.05 26.97
N ILE A 415 37.18 23.45 25.98
CA ILE A 415 37.50 24.52 25.05
C ILE A 415 36.39 25.57 25.13
N ALA A 416 36.73 26.81 25.47
CA ALA A 416 35.82 27.94 25.66
C ALA A 416 36.39 29.18 24.97
N ILE A 417 36.01 29.43 23.71
CA ILE A 417 36.57 30.51 22.88
C ILE A 417 35.46 31.51 22.53
N GLY A 418 35.33 32.58 23.30
CA GLY A 418 34.33 33.63 23.13
C GLY A 418 34.04 34.39 24.42
N ASP A 419 33.39 35.55 24.30
CA ASP A 419 32.80 36.24 25.45
C ASP A 419 31.81 35.31 26.18
N SER A 420 32.04 35.08 27.47
CA SER A 420 31.17 34.28 28.33
C SER A 420 30.87 32.86 27.76
N ALA A 421 31.81 32.29 26.99
CA ALA A 421 31.73 30.90 26.53
C ALA A 421 31.96 29.94 27.71
N LEU A 422 31.13 28.91 27.85
CA LEU A 422 31.15 27.95 28.97
C LEU A 422 31.12 28.60 30.37
N PHE A 423 30.43 29.75 30.52
CA PHE A 423 30.53 30.64 31.69
C PHE A 423 30.23 29.95 33.03
N MET A 424 29.03 29.38 33.19
CA MET A 424 28.71 28.47 34.30
C MET A 424 28.97 27.04 33.86
N ASN A 425 30.06 26.42 34.34
CA ASN A 425 30.39 25.01 34.08
C ASN A 425 30.75 24.28 35.39
N GLN A 426 29.78 23.63 36.03
CA GLN A 426 29.96 23.14 37.41
C GLN A 426 30.50 21.70 37.47
N ALA A 427 29.94 20.76 36.70
CA ALA A 427 30.38 19.37 36.60
C ALA A 427 30.68 18.89 35.16
N GLY A 428 30.35 19.70 34.14
CA GLY A 428 30.53 19.35 32.73
C GLY A 428 32.00 19.17 32.30
N ASN A 429 32.34 18.03 31.72
CA ASN A 429 33.67 17.71 31.19
C ASN A 429 33.65 17.56 29.65
N GLN A 430 34.83 17.68 29.01
CA GLN A 430 35.02 17.46 27.56
C GLN A 430 34.16 18.33 26.62
N ASN A 431 33.62 19.45 27.11
CA ASN A 431 32.80 20.37 26.32
C ASN A 431 33.65 21.31 25.44
N VAL A 432 33.18 21.55 24.21
CA VAL A 432 33.78 22.48 23.23
C VAL A 432 32.76 23.58 22.90
N ALA A 433 32.98 24.79 23.42
CA ALA A 433 32.19 25.99 23.15
C ALA A 433 33.03 27.05 22.41
N VAL A 434 32.61 27.43 21.21
CA VAL A 434 33.30 28.43 20.39
C VAL A 434 32.28 29.45 19.85
N GLY A 435 32.30 30.66 20.40
CA GLY A 435 31.38 31.76 20.12
C GLY A 435 30.85 32.40 21.41
N SER A 436 30.42 33.67 21.34
CA SER A 436 29.87 34.37 22.51
C SER A 436 28.62 33.65 23.04
N LYS A 437 28.62 33.39 24.35
CA LYS A 437 27.57 32.68 25.11
C LYS A 437 27.22 31.30 24.57
N SER A 438 28.15 30.66 23.87
CA SER A 438 28.07 29.22 23.60
C SER A 438 28.19 28.45 24.92
N MET A 439 27.22 27.58 25.22
CA MET A 439 27.08 26.84 26.49
C MET A 439 27.14 27.72 27.76
N PHE A 440 26.46 28.88 27.74
CA PHE A 440 26.52 29.85 28.85
C PHE A 440 26.11 29.28 30.23
N SER A 441 25.07 28.43 30.30
CA SER A 441 24.52 27.85 31.53
C SER A 441 24.60 26.32 31.55
N ASN A 442 25.81 25.76 31.58
CA ASN A 442 26.07 24.33 31.50
C ASN A 442 26.40 23.71 32.88
N ALA A 443 25.38 23.36 33.67
CA ALA A 443 25.61 22.83 35.01
C ALA A 443 26.36 21.48 34.98
N ASP A 444 25.73 20.42 34.45
CA ASP A 444 26.19 19.03 34.50
C ASP A 444 26.47 18.43 33.10
N GLY A 445 26.07 19.11 32.02
CA GLY A 445 26.20 18.60 30.65
C GLY A 445 27.66 18.35 30.21
N TYR A 446 27.94 17.23 29.53
CA TYR A 446 29.30 16.82 29.12
C TYR A 446 29.36 16.31 27.66
N ASP A 447 30.57 16.22 27.10
CA ASP A 447 30.83 15.82 25.70
C ASP A 447 30.08 16.65 24.62
N ASN A 448 29.63 17.87 24.94
CA ASN A 448 28.89 18.71 24.01
C ASN A 448 29.84 19.52 23.10
N THR A 449 29.49 19.66 21.83
CA THR A 449 30.17 20.54 20.86
C THR A 449 29.22 21.66 20.44
N ALA A 450 29.59 22.92 20.66
CA ALA A 450 28.74 24.11 20.48
C ALA A 450 29.51 25.23 19.76
N LEU A 451 29.35 25.32 18.43
CA LEU A 451 30.03 26.27 17.57
C LEU A 451 29.07 27.36 17.05
N GLY A 452 29.12 28.53 17.69
CA GLY A 452 28.53 29.78 17.24
C GLY A 452 27.90 30.62 18.35
N PHE A 453 26.96 31.49 17.98
CA PHE A 453 26.35 32.46 18.90
C PHE A 453 25.12 31.87 19.62
N ASN A 454 25.10 31.95 20.96
CA ASN A 454 24.02 31.44 21.82
C ASN A 454 23.64 29.97 21.52
N THR A 455 24.61 29.14 21.10
CA THR A 455 24.42 27.69 20.90
C THR A 455 24.44 26.97 22.24
N LEU A 456 23.46 26.10 22.51
CA LEU A 456 23.31 25.38 23.80
C LEU A 456 23.29 26.30 25.04
N GLU A 457 22.72 27.51 24.91
CA GLU A 457 22.76 28.58 25.93
C GLU A 457 22.23 28.14 27.31
N MET A 458 21.12 27.39 27.36
CA MET A 458 20.48 26.90 28.59
C MET A 458 20.73 25.41 28.90
N ASN A 459 21.89 24.86 28.49
CA ASN A 459 22.20 23.42 28.58
C ASN A 459 22.50 22.89 30.00
N VAL A 460 21.50 22.85 30.87
CA VAL A 460 21.67 22.42 32.27
C VAL A 460 22.30 21.02 32.37
N ASN A 461 21.66 19.99 31.79
CA ASN A 461 22.03 18.58 31.98
C ASN A 461 22.24 17.80 30.66
N GLY A 462 22.07 18.43 29.49
CA GLY A 462 22.17 17.75 28.19
C GLY A 462 23.61 17.34 27.86
N TYR A 463 23.81 16.15 27.31
CA TYR A 463 25.13 15.59 27.01
C TYR A 463 25.26 15.03 25.59
N SER A 464 26.50 14.97 25.09
CA SER A 464 26.86 14.46 23.75
C SER A 464 26.09 15.13 22.59
N ASN A 465 25.68 16.40 22.75
CA ASN A 465 25.01 17.15 21.69
C ASN A 465 26.03 17.85 20.77
N VAL A 466 25.73 17.93 19.47
CA VAL A 466 26.51 18.66 18.47
C VAL A 466 25.66 19.80 17.92
N ALA A 467 25.99 21.04 18.26
CA ALA A 467 25.28 22.26 17.89
C ALA A 467 26.20 23.18 17.06
N VAL A 468 25.86 23.47 15.81
CA VAL A 468 26.68 24.31 14.92
C VAL A 468 25.82 25.33 14.17
N GLY A 469 26.00 26.61 14.48
CA GLY A 469 25.31 27.73 13.83
C GLY A 469 24.94 28.86 14.79
N SER A 470 23.75 29.44 14.66
CA SER A 470 23.28 30.52 15.55
C SER A 470 21.99 30.12 16.23
N LYS A 471 21.94 30.25 17.57
CA LYS A 471 20.82 29.84 18.43
C LYS A 471 20.36 28.39 18.20
N VAL A 472 21.32 27.49 18.02
CA VAL A 472 21.08 26.04 17.91
C VAL A 472 20.90 25.45 19.30
N LEU A 473 19.89 24.60 19.49
CA LEU A 473 19.59 23.95 20.78
C LEU A 473 19.51 24.95 21.95
N ASN A 474 18.98 26.16 21.69
CA ASN A 474 19.05 27.30 22.61
C ASN A 474 18.33 27.03 23.95
N ASN A 475 17.20 26.34 23.91
CA ASN A 475 16.38 26.01 25.08
C ASN A 475 16.68 24.63 25.73
N ASN A 476 17.68 23.90 25.24
CA ASN A 476 17.89 22.49 25.59
C ASN A 476 18.24 22.30 27.07
N SER A 477 17.28 21.96 27.93
CA SER A 477 17.52 21.80 29.37
C SER A 477 18.22 20.47 29.70
N SER A 478 17.84 19.38 29.04
CA SER A 478 18.29 18.02 29.37
C SER A 478 18.34 17.06 28.18
N GLY A 479 17.95 17.49 26.98
CA GLY A 479 18.06 16.68 25.77
C GLY A 479 19.52 16.27 25.46
N TYR A 480 19.72 15.01 25.04
CA TYR A 480 21.03 14.42 24.79
C TYR A 480 21.12 13.72 23.41
N ASN A 481 22.36 13.49 22.95
CA ASN A 481 22.69 12.88 21.64
C ASN A 481 22.07 13.59 20.41
N ASN A 482 21.71 14.88 20.50
CA ASN A 482 21.14 15.61 19.38
C ASN A 482 22.24 16.18 18.45
N VAL A 483 22.04 16.08 17.13
CA VAL A 483 22.96 16.62 16.11
C VAL A 483 22.24 17.71 15.31
N ALA A 484 22.70 18.95 15.43
CA ALA A 484 21.99 20.15 14.99
C ALA A 484 22.93 21.11 14.23
N LEU A 485 22.65 21.34 12.94
CA LEU A 485 23.50 22.13 12.02
C LEU A 485 22.65 23.12 11.21
N GLY A 486 22.76 24.41 11.51
CA GLY A 486 22.00 25.47 10.84
C GLY A 486 21.75 26.68 11.75
N ALA A 487 20.98 27.66 11.28
CA ALA A 487 20.43 28.69 12.16
C ALA A 487 19.10 28.19 12.77
N TYR A 488 18.90 28.39 14.07
CA TYR A 488 17.69 28.02 14.80
C TYR A 488 17.26 26.54 14.67
N THR A 489 18.21 25.61 14.45
CA THR A 489 17.93 24.18 14.48
C THR A 489 17.68 23.70 15.91
N LEU A 490 16.63 22.89 16.12
CA LEU A 490 16.20 22.40 17.44
C LEU A 490 16.08 23.51 18.49
N PHE A 491 15.66 24.72 18.09
CA PHE A 491 15.64 25.91 18.95
C PHE A 491 14.82 25.71 20.23
N GLY A 492 13.62 25.15 20.09
CA GLY A 492 12.68 24.88 21.18
C GLY A 492 12.91 23.58 21.95
N ASN A 493 13.93 22.78 21.62
CA ASN A 493 14.21 21.52 22.31
C ASN A 493 14.44 21.76 23.79
N THR A 494 13.79 20.98 24.65
CA THR A 494 13.99 21.00 26.10
C THR A 494 14.49 19.64 26.56
N GLU A 495 13.68 18.60 26.33
CA GLU A 495 13.93 17.23 26.76
C GLU A 495 14.12 16.23 25.60
N GLY A 496 13.90 16.65 24.34
CA GLY A 496 13.97 15.77 23.17
C GLY A 496 15.37 15.19 22.90
N ASN A 497 15.44 13.90 22.55
CA ASN A 497 16.69 13.12 22.49
C ASN A 497 16.94 12.48 21.13
N SER A 498 18.22 12.29 20.80
CA SER A 498 18.69 11.58 19.60
C SER A 498 18.11 12.12 18.28
N ASN A 499 17.80 13.42 18.22
CA ASN A 499 17.31 14.08 17.01
C ASN A 499 18.45 14.53 16.09
N ILE A 500 18.26 14.45 14.78
CA ILE A 500 19.18 14.97 13.76
C ILE A 500 18.48 16.10 13.01
N ALA A 501 18.99 17.33 13.06
CA ALA A 501 18.42 18.52 12.43
C ALA A 501 19.46 19.27 11.59
N ILE A 502 19.29 19.29 10.26
CA ILE A 502 20.24 19.90 9.32
C ILE A 502 19.51 20.86 8.37
N GLY A 503 19.84 22.15 8.43
CA GLY A 503 19.21 23.22 7.65
C GLY A 503 18.44 24.21 8.52
N SER A 504 18.32 25.47 8.07
CA SER A 504 17.71 26.53 8.92
C SER A 504 16.30 26.16 9.37
N ASN A 505 16.02 26.35 10.65
CA ASN A 505 14.72 26.09 11.29
C ASN A 505 14.28 24.62 11.25
N ALA A 506 15.16 23.65 10.94
CA ALA A 506 14.81 22.23 11.06
C ALA A 506 14.54 21.86 12.52
N LEU A 507 13.40 21.20 12.79
CA LEU A 507 12.90 20.89 14.15
C LEU A 507 12.80 22.12 15.08
N PHE A 508 12.50 23.31 14.55
CA PHE A 508 12.47 24.57 15.32
C PHE A 508 11.63 24.50 16.61
N SER A 509 10.42 23.95 16.54
CA SER A 509 9.43 23.95 17.64
C SER A 509 9.45 22.68 18.50
N ASN A 510 10.38 21.74 18.25
CA ASN A 510 10.38 20.43 18.89
C ASN A 510 10.65 20.58 20.39
N GLU A 511 9.66 20.35 21.26
CA GLU A 511 9.83 20.50 22.71
C GLU A 511 10.42 19.22 23.33
N VAL A 512 9.69 18.10 23.14
CA VAL A 512 10.00 16.78 23.74
C VAL A 512 10.19 15.66 22.70
N GLY A 513 9.88 15.93 21.42
CA GLY A 513 9.96 14.94 20.36
C GLY A 513 11.36 14.32 20.23
N SER A 514 11.44 13.01 20.04
CA SER A 514 12.69 12.24 20.09
C SER A 514 12.85 11.29 18.91
N GLY A 515 14.11 11.02 18.53
CA GLY A 515 14.46 10.13 17.42
C GLY A 515 14.06 10.65 16.03
N ASN A 516 13.84 11.96 15.88
CA ASN A 516 13.46 12.58 14.62
C ASN A 516 14.69 12.89 13.74
N VAL A 517 14.55 12.74 12.43
CA VAL A 517 15.57 13.11 11.42
C VAL A 517 14.97 14.15 10.48
N ALA A 518 15.50 15.38 10.51
CA ALA A 518 15.06 16.53 9.74
C ALA A 518 16.23 17.09 8.91
N VAL A 519 16.19 16.95 7.59
CA VAL A 519 17.26 17.37 6.68
C VAL A 519 16.69 18.22 5.55
N GLY A 520 16.76 19.54 5.73
CA GLY A 520 16.19 20.55 4.85
C GLY A 520 15.77 21.79 5.65
N LYS A 521 15.74 22.97 5.00
CA LYS A 521 15.17 24.18 5.59
C LYS A 521 13.72 23.87 6.03
N ALA A 522 13.36 24.31 7.23
CA ALA A 522 12.04 24.16 7.83
C ALA A 522 11.45 22.73 7.79
N SER A 523 12.29 21.70 7.71
CA SER A 523 11.84 20.31 7.85
C SER A 523 11.41 20.05 9.31
N LEU A 524 10.23 19.48 9.52
CA LEU A 524 9.63 19.30 10.86
C LEU A 524 9.54 20.60 11.70
N GLN A 525 9.34 21.77 11.08
CA GLN A 525 9.44 23.06 11.78
C GLN A 525 8.47 23.19 12.97
N GLU A 526 7.21 22.75 12.82
CA GLU A 526 6.16 22.85 13.86
C GLU A 526 5.90 21.51 14.58
N ASN A 527 6.85 20.58 14.55
CA ASN A 527 6.80 19.40 15.42
C ASN A 527 6.92 19.83 16.88
N GLN A 528 5.99 19.42 17.75
CA GLN A 528 6.01 19.76 19.18
C GLN A 528 6.34 18.53 20.03
N GLY A 529 5.58 17.44 19.86
CA GLY A 529 5.79 16.15 20.53
C GLY A 529 6.03 14.95 19.59
N GLY A 530 5.80 15.11 18.29
CA GLY A 530 5.95 14.03 17.30
C GLY A 530 7.35 13.38 17.35
N SER A 531 7.40 12.05 17.25
CA SER A 531 8.63 11.27 17.49
C SER A 531 8.83 10.16 16.46
N ASN A 532 10.08 9.75 16.25
CA ASN A 532 10.52 8.76 15.26
C ASN A 532 10.15 9.12 13.80
N ASN A 533 10.08 10.41 13.46
CA ASN A 533 9.77 10.88 12.12
C ASN A 533 11.05 11.09 11.29
N VAL A 534 10.98 10.80 9.99
CA VAL A 534 12.02 11.13 9.01
C VAL A 534 11.48 12.17 8.02
N ALA A 535 12.15 13.29 7.85
CA ALA A 535 11.79 14.39 6.97
C ALA A 535 13.03 14.89 6.22
N ILE A 536 13.07 14.69 4.90
CA ILE A 536 14.22 15.02 4.05
C ILE A 536 13.74 15.85 2.85
N GLY A 537 13.99 17.16 2.86
CA GLY A 537 13.56 18.12 1.85
C GLY A 537 13.14 19.46 2.45
N ASP A 538 13.20 20.53 1.65
CA ASP A 538 12.69 21.85 2.06
C ASP A 538 11.19 21.77 2.40
N GLU A 539 10.81 22.26 3.57
CA GLU A 539 9.44 22.24 4.10
C GLU A 539 8.79 20.83 4.13
N SER A 540 9.61 19.77 4.21
CA SER A 540 9.10 18.40 4.42
C SER A 540 8.54 18.23 5.83
N MET A 541 7.33 17.67 5.93
CA MET A 541 6.61 17.41 7.18
C MET A 541 6.45 18.64 8.10
N TYR A 542 6.14 19.81 7.52
CA TYR A 542 6.16 21.12 8.20
C TYR A 542 5.25 21.21 9.45
N HIS A 543 3.95 20.90 9.32
CA HIS A 543 2.91 21.07 10.36
C HIS A 543 2.65 19.78 11.20
N ASN A 544 3.69 19.08 11.65
CA ASN A 544 3.56 17.78 12.32
C ASN A 544 3.54 17.86 13.86
N VAL A 545 2.49 18.46 14.43
CA VAL A 545 2.39 18.79 15.87
C VAL A 545 2.68 17.57 16.78
N GLU A 546 1.92 16.48 16.64
CA GLU A 546 2.05 15.24 17.44
C GLU A 546 2.33 13.98 16.60
N GLY A 547 2.30 14.07 15.26
CA GLY A 547 2.38 12.92 14.36
C GLY A 547 3.67 12.10 14.56
N ALA A 548 3.57 10.77 14.54
CA ALA A 548 4.68 9.87 14.83
C ALA A 548 4.87 8.77 13.77
N HIS A 549 6.11 8.28 13.67
CA HIS A 549 6.53 7.23 12.73
C HIS A 549 6.30 7.56 11.24
N ASN A 550 6.25 8.84 10.87
CA ASN A 550 6.07 9.28 9.48
C ASN A 550 7.41 9.32 8.71
N THR A 551 7.37 9.19 7.40
CA THR A 551 8.53 9.28 6.50
C THR A 551 8.22 10.19 5.31
N ALA A 552 8.79 11.39 5.29
CA ALA A 552 8.69 12.40 4.26
C ALA A 552 10.04 12.55 3.53
N ILE A 553 10.10 12.28 2.23
CA ILE A 553 11.32 12.42 1.41
C ILE A 553 10.97 13.16 0.11
N GLY A 554 11.24 14.46 0.08
CA GLY A 554 10.94 15.37 -1.03
C GLY A 554 10.46 16.72 -0.52
N VAL A 555 10.68 17.78 -1.31
CA VAL A 555 10.19 19.14 -1.02
C VAL A 555 8.67 19.10 -0.80
N GLN A 556 8.21 19.67 0.31
CA GLN A 556 6.80 19.75 0.70
C GLN A 556 6.05 18.40 0.74
N SER A 557 6.78 17.27 0.89
CA SER A 557 6.16 15.98 1.20
C SER A 557 5.58 16.00 2.63
N LEU A 558 4.37 15.45 2.81
CA LEU A 558 3.63 15.42 4.09
C LEU A 558 3.46 16.80 4.78
N PHE A 559 3.41 17.89 4.00
CA PHE A 559 3.45 19.27 4.53
C PHE A 559 2.46 19.57 5.68
N ASN A 560 1.20 19.14 5.57
CA ASN A 560 0.15 19.38 6.57
C ASN A 560 -0.03 18.23 7.60
N ASN A 561 0.87 17.23 7.61
CA ASN A 561 0.62 15.95 8.29
C ASN A 561 0.56 16.03 9.82
N ILE A 562 -0.60 15.75 10.40
CA ILE A 562 -0.79 15.54 11.84
C ILE A 562 -0.96 14.03 12.18
N GLY A 563 -1.30 13.20 11.18
CA GLY A 563 -1.49 11.75 11.34
C GLY A 563 -0.22 10.92 11.51
N ASN A 564 -0.41 9.63 11.78
CA ASN A 564 0.68 8.68 12.11
C ASN A 564 0.98 7.70 10.97
N SER A 565 2.22 7.20 10.94
CA SER A 565 2.68 6.09 10.08
C SER A 565 2.46 6.31 8.58
N ASN A 566 2.50 7.56 8.11
CA ASN A 566 2.39 7.91 6.70
C ASN A 566 3.77 7.97 6.01
N VAL A 567 3.84 7.56 4.75
CA VAL A 567 5.07 7.54 3.93
C VAL A 567 4.85 8.37 2.66
N GLY A 568 5.35 9.61 2.63
CA GLY A 568 5.35 10.49 1.46
C GLY A 568 6.73 10.57 0.83
N ILE A 569 6.91 10.03 -0.38
CA ILE A 569 8.18 10.10 -1.12
C ILE A 569 7.93 10.75 -2.48
N GLY A 570 8.47 11.95 -2.67
CA GLY A 570 8.31 12.77 -3.88
C GLY A 570 7.71 14.15 -3.58
N TYR A 571 7.93 15.10 -4.51
CA TYR A 571 7.40 16.46 -4.42
C TYR A 571 5.87 16.47 -4.26
N ASN A 572 5.38 17.18 -3.24
CA ASN A 572 3.97 17.27 -2.85
C ASN A 572 3.26 15.91 -2.62
N SER A 573 4.00 14.84 -2.33
CA SER A 573 3.39 13.58 -1.88
C SER A 573 2.70 13.78 -0.53
N LEU A 574 1.44 13.35 -0.40
CA LEU A 574 0.61 13.52 0.82
C LEU A 574 0.54 14.97 1.36
N TYR A 575 0.68 15.98 0.50
CA TYR A 575 0.78 17.40 0.88
C TYR A 575 -0.34 17.87 1.81
N ALA A 576 -1.60 17.54 1.50
CA ALA A 576 -2.79 17.96 2.26
C ALA A 576 -3.25 16.95 3.34
N ASN A 577 -2.47 15.92 3.64
CA ASN A 577 -2.84 14.95 4.68
C ASN A 577 -2.92 15.65 6.03
N THR A 578 -4.08 15.58 6.69
CA THR A 578 -4.27 16.15 8.04
C THR A 578 -4.32 15.03 9.07
N THR A 579 -5.46 14.37 9.22
CA THR A 579 -5.68 13.27 10.19
C THR A 579 -5.53 11.87 9.61
N GLY A 580 -5.24 11.74 8.30
CA GLY A 580 -5.10 10.44 7.66
C GLY A 580 -3.90 9.66 8.19
N TYR A 581 -4.04 8.36 8.44
CA TYR A 581 -2.97 7.48 8.94
C TYR A 581 -2.71 6.28 8.02
N GLY A 582 -1.48 5.75 8.07
CA GLY A 582 -1.08 4.54 7.34
C GLY A 582 -1.00 4.70 5.81
N ASN A 583 -1.00 5.93 5.29
CA ASN A 583 -1.00 6.18 3.85
C ASN A 583 0.42 6.15 3.26
N VAL A 584 0.57 5.58 2.06
CA VAL A 584 1.86 5.45 1.35
C VAL A 584 1.74 6.14 0.00
N GLY A 585 2.25 7.37 -0.13
CA GLY A 585 2.29 8.14 -1.37
C GLY A 585 3.70 8.24 -1.94
N ILE A 586 4.04 7.41 -2.93
CA ILE A 586 5.36 7.37 -3.58
C ILE A 586 5.23 7.88 -5.02
N GLY A 587 5.48 9.17 -5.20
CA GLY A 587 5.45 9.85 -6.50
C GLY A 587 5.21 11.35 -6.39
N ASN A 588 5.55 12.07 -7.45
CA ASN A 588 5.24 13.49 -7.61
C ASN A 588 3.70 13.66 -7.65
N PHE A 589 3.16 14.43 -6.70
CA PHE A 589 1.73 14.58 -6.38
C PHE A 589 0.94 13.32 -5.97
N ALA A 590 1.59 12.20 -5.61
CA ALA A 590 0.90 11.01 -5.11
C ALA A 590 0.14 11.30 -3.79
N LEU A 591 -1.16 10.99 -3.71
CA LEU A 591 -2.04 11.31 -2.58
C LEU A 591 -2.00 12.80 -2.13
N SER A 592 -1.63 13.72 -3.02
CA SER A 592 -1.37 15.13 -2.70
C SER A 592 -2.53 15.87 -2.02
N GLY A 593 -3.77 15.58 -2.40
CA GLY A 593 -5.01 16.11 -1.83
C GLY A 593 -5.72 15.15 -0.86
N ASN A 594 -5.08 14.06 -0.39
CA ASN A 594 -5.69 13.15 0.58
C ASN A 594 -5.88 13.88 1.92
N LEU A 595 -7.10 14.26 2.29
CA LEU A 595 -7.34 15.05 3.51
C LEU A 595 -7.45 14.18 4.76
N VAL A 596 -8.26 13.12 4.67
CA VAL A 596 -8.68 12.24 5.79
C VAL A 596 -8.62 10.74 5.47
N GLY A 597 -8.32 10.35 4.22
CA GLY A 597 -8.30 8.95 3.79
C GLY A 597 -7.25 8.14 4.55
N LEU A 598 -7.54 6.86 4.80
CA LEU A 598 -6.75 5.95 5.64
C LEU A 598 -6.22 4.76 4.84
N ASN A 599 -5.02 4.29 5.17
CA ASN A 599 -4.40 3.09 4.59
C ASN A 599 -4.34 3.07 3.04
N ASN A 600 -4.37 4.25 2.39
CA ASN A 600 -4.29 4.35 0.94
C ASN A 600 -2.84 4.18 0.47
N THR A 601 -2.59 3.29 -0.49
CA THR A 601 -1.29 3.09 -1.13
C THR A 601 -1.33 3.64 -2.56
N ALA A 602 -0.52 4.64 -2.88
CA ALA A 602 -0.45 5.29 -4.18
C ALA A 602 1.00 5.41 -4.64
N VAL A 603 1.34 4.78 -5.77
CA VAL A 603 2.69 4.72 -6.31
C VAL A 603 2.68 5.13 -7.79
N GLY A 604 3.11 6.35 -8.08
CA GLY A 604 3.13 6.93 -9.43
C GLY A 604 2.95 8.44 -9.47
N TYR A 605 3.20 9.04 -10.64
CA TYR A 605 2.88 10.44 -10.94
C TYR A 605 1.36 10.64 -10.89
N TYR A 606 0.88 11.54 -10.02
CA TYR A 606 -0.55 11.73 -9.73
C TYR A 606 -1.32 10.40 -9.54
N ALA A 607 -0.74 9.46 -8.78
CA ALA A 607 -1.50 8.31 -8.28
C ALA A 607 -2.43 8.79 -7.15
N LEU A 608 -3.73 8.52 -7.28
CA LEU A 608 -4.78 8.77 -6.29
C LEU A 608 -4.73 10.16 -5.61
N PRO A 609 -4.69 11.28 -6.35
CA PRO A 609 -4.42 12.60 -5.79
C PRO A 609 -5.56 13.19 -4.94
N PHE A 610 -6.81 12.72 -5.05
CA PHE A 610 -7.98 13.37 -4.40
C PHE A 610 -8.71 12.50 -3.35
N ALA A 611 -8.02 11.51 -2.77
CA ALA A 611 -8.65 10.54 -1.87
C ALA A 611 -9.26 11.13 -0.59
N THR A 612 -10.51 10.79 -0.35
CA THR A 612 -11.20 10.89 0.95
C THR A 612 -11.70 9.53 1.43
N GLY A 613 -11.95 8.60 0.51
CA GLY A 613 -12.09 7.17 0.78
C GLY A 613 -10.80 6.51 1.26
N SER A 614 -10.90 5.26 1.71
CA SER A 614 -9.84 4.54 2.42
C SER A 614 -9.54 3.16 1.81
N SER A 615 -8.39 2.59 2.19
CA SER A 615 -7.91 1.25 1.79
C SER A 615 -7.80 1.04 0.28
N ASN A 616 -7.55 2.11 -0.48
CA ASN A 616 -7.36 2.04 -1.93
C ASN A 616 -5.89 1.75 -2.28
N THR A 617 -5.66 0.99 -3.36
CA THR A 617 -4.32 0.69 -3.90
C THR A 617 -4.21 1.17 -5.36
N ALA A 618 -3.40 2.19 -5.62
CA ALA A 618 -3.20 2.80 -6.94
C ALA A 618 -1.72 2.71 -7.37
N LEU A 619 -1.38 1.80 -8.28
CA LEU A 619 -0.02 1.58 -8.78
C LEU A 619 0.07 1.94 -10.26
N GLY A 620 0.55 3.14 -10.57
CA GLY A 620 0.75 3.64 -11.93
C GLY A 620 0.55 5.15 -12.07
N ALA A 621 1.03 5.71 -13.18
CA ALA A 621 0.79 7.11 -13.51
C ALA A 621 -0.70 7.35 -13.78
N ASN A 622 -1.28 8.36 -13.13
CA ASN A 622 -2.70 8.68 -13.18
C ASN A 622 -3.63 7.51 -12.77
N ALA A 623 -3.16 6.54 -11.99
CA ALA A 623 -4.02 5.51 -11.43
C ALA A 623 -4.99 6.14 -10.42
N MET A 624 -6.29 5.87 -10.55
CA MET A 624 -7.35 6.37 -9.67
C MET A 624 -7.43 7.91 -9.56
N PHE A 625 -7.16 8.62 -10.65
CA PHE A 625 -6.94 10.07 -10.64
C PHE A 625 -8.09 10.88 -10.01
N GLU A 626 -9.34 10.63 -10.38
CA GLU A 626 -10.52 11.35 -9.84
C GLU A 626 -11.22 10.59 -8.69
N THR A 627 -10.56 9.61 -8.05
CA THR A 627 -11.19 8.91 -6.92
C THR A 627 -11.27 9.79 -5.68
N THR A 628 -12.51 10.12 -5.29
CA THR A 628 -12.81 10.96 -4.13
C THR A 628 -13.27 10.11 -2.94
N VAL A 629 -14.53 9.67 -2.89
CA VAL A 629 -15.11 8.92 -1.76
C VAL A 629 -14.99 7.40 -1.90
N GLY A 630 -14.70 6.91 -3.12
CA GLY A 630 -14.50 5.49 -3.40
C GLY A 630 -13.45 4.83 -2.50
N SER A 631 -13.77 3.66 -1.95
CA SER A 631 -12.94 2.93 -0.98
C SER A 631 -12.73 1.47 -1.39
N ASN A 632 -11.71 0.81 -0.83
CA ASN A 632 -11.34 -0.59 -1.10
C ASN A 632 -11.04 -0.91 -2.58
N ASN A 633 -10.75 0.08 -3.44
CA ASN A 633 -10.45 -0.19 -4.86
C ASN A 633 -8.98 -0.53 -5.08
N THR A 634 -8.68 -1.39 -6.06
CA THR A 634 -7.32 -1.76 -6.47
C THR A 634 -7.11 -1.46 -7.96
N GLY A 635 -6.42 -0.37 -8.27
CA GLY A 635 -6.00 0.01 -9.62
C GLY A 635 -4.50 -0.23 -9.87
N ILE A 636 -4.16 -1.15 -10.77
CA ILE A 636 -2.77 -1.44 -11.18
C ILE A 636 -2.59 -1.19 -12.68
N GLY A 637 -1.91 -0.10 -13.01
CA GLY A 637 -1.54 0.27 -14.37
C GLY A 637 -1.68 1.78 -14.64
N LYS A 638 -1.34 2.19 -15.86
CA LYS A 638 -1.48 3.61 -16.27
C LYS A 638 -2.95 3.91 -16.60
N THR A 639 -3.45 5.01 -16.04
CA THR A 639 -4.80 5.54 -16.30
C THR A 639 -5.95 4.54 -16.01
N VAL A 640 -5.79 3.68 -15.01
CA VAL A 640 -6.87 2.79 -14.51
C VAL A 640 -7.77 3.53 -13.52
N LEU A 641 -9.07 3.19 -13.46
CA LEU A 641 -10.04 3.81 -12.53
C LEU A 641 -10.03 5.35 -12.59
N TYR A 642 -9.75 5.93 -13.76
CA TYR A 642 -9.39 7.34 -13.87
C TYR A 642 -10.54 8.27 -13.46
N HIS A 643 -11.74 8.05 -13.99
CA HIS A 643 -12.97 8.76 -13.62
C HIS A 643 -13.82 7.97 -12.59
N ASN A 644 -13.20 7.45 -11.52
CA ASN A 644 -13.88 6.67 -10.47
C ASN A 644 -14.31 7.53 -9.27
N VAL A 645 -15.33 8.39 -9.43
CA VAL A 645 -15.68 9.40 -8.41
C VAL A 645 -16.07 8.77 -7.07
N GLY A 646 -17.01 7.81 -7.08
CA GLY A 646 -17.58 7.19 -5.88
C GLY A 646 -17.58 5.65 -5.85
N GLY A 647 -17.21 4.98 -6.94
CA GLY A 647 -17.16 3.52 -7.01
C GLY A 647 -16.24 2.87 -5.97
N PHE A 648 -16.66 1.74 -5.40
CA PHE A 648 -15.98 1.03 -4.31
C PHE A 648 -15.82 -0.47 -4.58
N GLU A 649 -14.83 -1.09 -3.93
CA GLU A 649 -14.48 -2.52 -4.06
C GLU A 649 -14.18 -2.99 -5.51
N ASN A 650 -13.78 -2.07 -6.40
CA ASN A 650 -13.41 -2.41 -7.77
C ASN A 650 -11.94 -2.85 -7.88
N THR A 651 -11.66 -3.85 -8.72
CA THR A 651 -10.31 -4.24 -9.13
C THR A 651 -10.11 -3.92 -10.60
N ALA A 652 -9.08 -3.16 -10.96
CA ALA A 652 -8.76 -2.77 -12.33
C ALA A 652 -7.26 -2.96 -12.62
N ILE A 653 -6.90 -3.84 -13.55
CA ILE A 653 -5.52 -4.19 -13.86
C ILE A 653 -5.28 -4.13 -15.37
N GLY A 654 -4.46 -3.17 -15.84
CA GLY A 654 -4.14 -3.01 -17.26
C GLY A 654 -3.83 -1.57 -17.66
N PHE A 655 -3.80 -1.29 -18.96
CA PHE A 655 -3.83 0.08 -19.48
C PHE A 655 -5.28 0.48 -19.75
N GLU A 656 -5.73 1.62 -19.20
CA GLU A 656 -7.12 2.12 -19.33
C GLU A 656 -8.20 1.08 -18.95
N SER A 657 -7.85 0.15 -18.06
CA SER A 657 -8.81 -0.78 -17.45
C SER A 657 -9.73 0.02 -16.52
N MET A 658 -11.04 -0.12 -16.70
CA MET A 658 -12.08 0.58 -15.95
C MET A 658 -11.92 2.12 -15.96
N TYR A 659 -11.66 2.70 -17.15
CA TYR A 659 -11.31 4.13 -17.31
C TYR A 659 -12.42 5.10 -16.86
N HIS A 660 -13.66 4.90 -17.31
CA HIS A 660 -14.86 5.58 -16.81
C HIS A 660 -15.65 4.64 -15.89
N ASN A 661 -15.71 4.94 -14.59
CA ASN A 661 -16.48 4.17 -13.60
C ASN A 661 -17.01 5.06 -12.47
N VAL A 662 -17.94 5.96 -12.81
CA VAL A 662 -18.34 7.08 -11.93
C VAL A 662 -18.84 6.61 -10.55
N GLU A 663 -19.75 5.63 -10.54
CA GLU A 663 -20.36 5.08 -9.31
C GLU A 663 -20.30 3.54 -9.22
N GLY A 664 -19.82 2.85 -10.26
CA GLY A 664 -19.85 1.38 -10.34
C GLY A 664 -19.07 0.71 -9.21
N ALA A 665 -19.64 -0.35 -8.62
CA ALA A 665 -19.08 -1.06 -7.47
C ALA A 665 -18.93 -2.58 -7.68
N HIS A 666 -17.98 -3.18 -6.95
CA HIS A 666 -17.64 -4.61 -6.99
C HIS A 666 -17.24 -5.15 -8.39
N ASN A 667 -16.77 -4.30 -9.31
CA ASN A 667 -16.37 -4.72 -10.65
C ASN A 667 -14.93 -5.27 -10.69
N THR A 668 -14.66 -6.23 -11.58
CA THR A 668 -13.31 -6.79 -11.81
C THR A 668 -12.92 -6.66 -13.28
N ALA A 669 -11.96 -5.79 -13.57
CA ALA A 669 -11.42 -5.53 -14.91
C ALA A 669 -9.95 -5.95 -14.98
N ILE A 670 -9.61 -6.90 -15.86
CA ILE A 670 -8.23 -7.39 -16.03
C ILE A 670 -7.90 -7.50 -17.52
N GLY A 671 -7.18 -6.51 -18.03
CA GLY A 671 -6.79 -6.41 -19.45
C GLY A 671 -6.81 -4.97 -19.94
N VAL A 672 -6.17 -4.72 -21.08
CA VAL A 672 -6.19 -3.39 -21.73
C VAL A 672 -7.62 -3.05 -22.16
N GLN A 673 -8.11 -1.89 -21.72
CA GLN A 673 -9.45 -1.35 -22.02
C GLN A 673 -10.60 -2.32 -21.68
N SER A 674 -10.38 -3.20 -20.69
CA SER A 674 -11.44 -3.98 -20.04
C SER A 674 -12.37 -3.04 -19.24
N LEU A 675 -13.69 -3.22 -19.37
CA LEU A 675 -14.72 -2.41 -18.69
C LEU A 675 -14.54 -0.88 -18.87
N TYR A 676 -14.05 -0.44 -20.04
CA TYR A 676 -13.61 0.94 -20.28
C TYR A 676 -14.69 2.01 -20.00
N ASN A 677 -15.95 1.78 -20.38
CA ASN A 677 -17.10 2.67 -20.13
C ASN A 677 -18.10 2.09 -19.10
N ASN A 678 -17.63 1.46 -18.02
CA ASN A 678 -18.48 0.77 -17.06
C ASN A 678 -19.12 1.70 -16.01
N ILE A 679 -20.44 1.90 -16.02
CA ILE A 679 -21.16 2.56 -14.89
C ILE A 679 -21.99 1.55 -14.08
N GLY A 680 -22.08 0.29 -14.52
CA GLY A 680 -22.79 -0.79 -13.82
C GLY A 680 -22.00 -1.44 -12.67
N ASN A 681 -22.67 -2.32 -11.94
CA ASN A 681 -22.14 -3.03 -10.76
C ASN A 681 -21.85 -4.51 -11.05
N SER A 682 -20.92 -5.09 -10.28
CA SER A 682 -20.65 -6.53 -10.22
C SER A 682 -20.28 -7.18 -11.58
N ASN A 683 -19.71 -6.41 -12.51
CA ASN A 683 -19.28 -6.91 -13.81
C ASN A 683 -17.83 -7.44 -13.76
N VAL A 684 -17.55 -8.50 -14.51
CA VAL A 684 -16.22 -9.14 -14.60
C VAL A 684 -15.75 -9.12 -16.06
N GLY A 685 -14.85 -8.21 -16.41
CA GLY A 685 -14.26 -8.06 -17.73
C GLY A 685 -12.80 -8.49 -17.76
N ILE A 686 -12.50 -9.68 -18.29
CA ILE A 686 -11.13 -10.22 -18.36
C ILE A 686 -10.72 -10.43 -19.82
N GLY A 687 -9.80 -9.61 -20.31
CA GLY A 687 -9.30 -9.63 -21.70
C GLY A 687 -9.19 -8.25 -22.33
N TYR A 688 -8.73 -8.21 -23.57
CA TYR A 688 -8.69 -7.00 -24.38
C TYR A 688 -10.11 -6.63 -24.84
N ASN A 689 -10.55 -5.41 -24.55
CA ASN A 689 -11.89 -4.87 -24.86
C ASN A 689 -13.06 -5.75 -24.35
N ALA A 690 -12.85 -6.53 -23.30
CA ALA A 690 -13.92 -7.25 -22.61
C ALA A 690 -14.85 -6.23 -21.91
N LEU A 691 -16.17 -6.29 -22.19
CA LEU A 691 -17.18 -5.35 -21.66
C LEU A 691 -16.85 -3.85 -21.91
N TYR A 692 -16.19 -3.53 -23.02
CA TYR A 692 -15.69 -2.18 -23.32
C TYR A 692 -16.76 -1.07 -23.24
N ALA A 693 -17.98 -1.31 -23.75
CA ALA A 693 -19.06 -0.32 -23.84
C ALA A 693 -20.12 -0.37 -22.72
N ASN A 694 -19.87 -1.09 -21.61
CA ASN A 694 -20.88 -1.51 -20.62
C ASN A 694 -21.48 -0.38 -19.75
N THR A 695 -22.28 0.52 -20.34
CA THR A 695 -22.75 1.73 -19.61
C THR A 695 -23.61 1.39 -18.40
N THR A 696 -24.69 0.61 -18.55
CA THR A 696 -25.65 0.34 -17.45
C THR A 696 -25.84 -1.13 -17.11
N GLY A 697 -25.22 -2.04 -17.87
CA GLY A 697 -25.29 -3.48 -17.61
C GLY A 697 -24.68 -3.85 -16.25
N TYR A 698 -25.40 -4.63 -15.42
CA TYR A 698 -24.88 -5.17 -14.16
C TYR A 698 -24.73 -6.70 -14.23
N GLY A 699 -23.83 -7.26 -13.42
CA GLY A 699 -23.67 -8.70 -13.25
C GLY A 699 -23.13 -9.47 -14.46
N ASN A 700 -22.58 -8.79 -15.47
CA ASN A 700 -22.09 -9.43 -16.69
C ASN A 700 -20.66 -9.98 -16.51
N VAL A 701 -20.39 -11.17 -17.05
CA VAL A 701 -19.09 -11.84 -17.01
C VAL A 701 -18.56 -12.00 -18.44
N GLY A 702 -17.68 -11.10 -18.89
CA GLY A 702 -17.01 -11.14 -20.18
C GLY A 702 -15.56 -11.59 -20.04
N ILE A 703 -15.25 -12.85 -20.40
CA ILE A 703 -13.89 -13.42 -20.32
C ILE A 703 -13.42 -13.80 -21.74
N GLY A 704 -12.63 -12.92 -22.34
CA GLY A 704 -12.08 -13.12 -23.68
C GLY A 704 -11.78 -11.82 -24.42
N ASN A 705 -11.07 -11.95 -25.54
CA ASN A 705 -10.82 -10.84 -26.46
C ASN A 705 -12.15 -10.50 -27.18
N PHE A 706 -12.62 -9.26 -27.00
CA PHE A 706 -13.94 -8.74 -27.40
C PHE A 706 -15.18 -9.46 -26.85
N ALA A 707 -15.09 -10.18 -25.72
CA ALA A 707 -16.28 -10.74 -25.06
C ALA A 707 -17.19 -9.62 -24.52
N LEU A 708 -18.49 -9.63 -24.86
CA LEU A 708 -19.47 -8.58 -24.49
C LEU A 708 -19.02 -7.13 -24.80
N SER A 709 -18.17 -6.94 -25.82
CA SER A 709 -17.47 -5.67 -26.05
C SER A 709 -18.37 -4.47 -26.33
N ALA A 710 -19.52 -4.69 -26.98
CA ALA A 710 -20.53 -3.68 -27.26
C ALA A 710 -21.81 -3.84 -26.42
N ASN A 711 -21.77 -4.59 -25.31
CA ASN A 711 -22.90 -4.62 -24.37
C ASN A 711 -23.18 -3.22 -23.85
N LEU A 712 -24.40 -2.71 -24.01
CA LEU A 712 -24.78 -1.37 -23.56
C LEU A 712 -25.65 -1.40 -22.29
N VAL A 713 -26.64 -2.29 -22.29
CA VAL A 713 -27.72 -2.36 -21.29
C VAL A 713 -28.01 -3.79 -20.80
N GLY A 714 -27.46 -4.82 -21.45
CA GLY A 714 -27.74 -6.22 -21.12
C GLY A 714 -27.25 -6.58 -19.73
N LEU A 715 -28.04 -7.40 -19.02
CA LEU A 715 -27.83 -7.77 -17.62
C LEU A 715 -27.46 -9.25 -17.49
N GLU A 716 -26.66 -9.60 -16.48
CA GLU A 716 -26.44 -10.99 -16.05
C GLU A 716 -25.92 -11.95 -17.16
N ASN A 717 -25.34 -11.41 -18.24
CA ASN A 717 -24.83 -12.22 -19.35
C ASN A 717 -23.45 -12.81 -19.03
N THR A 718 -23.25 -14.10 -19.28
CA THR A 718 -21.96 -14.79 -19.12
C THR A 718 -21.39 -15.16 -20.48
N ALA A 719 -20.34 -14.46 -20.94
CA ALA A 719 -19.68 -14.67 -22.22
C ALA A 719 -18.20 -15.03 -22.04
N VAL A 720 -17.82 -16.25 -22.44
CA VAL A 720 -16.47 -16.80 -22.27
C VAL A 720 -15.95 -17.30 -23.63
N GLY A 721 -15.09 -16.51 -24.27
CA GLY A 721 -14.54 -16.82 -25.59
C GLY A 721 -14.09 -15.61 -26.41
N TYR A 722 -13.44 -15.87 -27.53
CA TYR A 722 -13.15 -14.86 -28.56
C TYR A 722 -14.44 -14.45 -29.26
N TYR A 723 -14.80 -13.16 -29.20
CA TYR A 723 -16.11 -12.65 -29.64
C TYR A 723 -17.30 -13.52 -29.18
N ALA A 724 -17.31 -13.92 -27.90
CA ALA A 724 -18.52 -14.46 -27.28
C ALA A 724 -19.49 -13.29 -27.01
N LEU A 725 -20.72 -13.39 -27.53
CA LEU A 725 -21.84 -12.45 -27.30
C LEU A 725 -21.42 -10.96 -27.37
N PRO A 726 -20.83 -10.47 -28.48
CA PRO A 726 -20.23 -9.14 -28.53
C PRO A 726 -21.26 -7.99 -28.56
N PHE A 727 -22.46 -8.19 -29.10
CA PHE A 727 -23.44 -7.12 -29.39
C PHE A 727 -24.67 -7.08 -28.45
N ALA A 728 -24.54 -7.61 -27.24
CA ALA A 728 -25.68 -7.78 -26.33
C ALA A 728 -26.44 -6.48 -25.98
N THR A 729 -27.76 -6.61 -25.95
CA THR A 729 -28.69 -5.71 -25.27
C THR A 729 -29.75 -6.50 -24.48
N GLY A 730 -30.01 -7.76 -24.88
CA GLY A 730 -30.72 -8.75 -24.07
C GLY A 730 -29.89 -9.24 -22.86
N SER A 731 -30.54 -10.02 -22.00
CA SER A 731 -30.09 -10.36 -20.65
C SER A 731 -30.12 -11.87 -20.34
N SER A 732 -29.39 -12.26 -19.30
CA SER A 732 -29.30 -13.62 -18.76
C SER A 732 -28.81 -14.68 -19.78
N ASN A 733 -28.11 -14.28 -20.85
CA ASN A 733 -27.57 -15.21 -21.84
C ASN A 733 -26.24 -15.84 -21.37
N THR A 734 -25.99 -17.09 -21.72
CA THR A 734 -24.73 -17.82 -21.50
C THR A 734 -24.09 -18.18 -22.83
N ALA A 735 -22.90 -17.66 -23.13
CA ALA A 735 -22.14 -17.88 -24.36
C ALA A 735 -20.74 -18.43 -24.05
N LEU A 736 -20.58 -19.76 -24.05
CA LEU A 736 -19.30 -20.44 -23.80
C LEU A 736 -18.73 -21.01 -25.10
N GLY A 737 -17.84 -20.24 -25.74
CA GLY A 737 -17.19 -20.62 -27.00
C GLY A 737 -16.83 -19.43 -27.88
N GLY A 738 -15.90 -19.63 -28.81
CA GLY A 738 -15.59 -18.63 -29.83
C GLY A 738 -16.81 -18.40 -30.74
N ASN A 739 -17.20 -17.14 -30.92
CA ASN A 739 -18.37 -16.73 -31.70
C ASN A 739 -19.70 -17.36 -31.23
N ALA A 740 -19.85 -17.74 -29.96
CA ALA A 740 -21.14 -18.15 -29.40
C ALA A 740 -22.05 -16.92 -29.24
N LEU A 741 -23.32 -17.01 -29.68
CA LEU A 741 -24.29 -15.91 -29.71
C LEU A 741 -23.74 -14.61 -30.37
N PHE A 742 -23.02 -14.76 -31.48
CA PHE A 742 -22.24 -13.66 -32.08
C PHE A 742 -23.12 -12.50 -32.58
N GLU A 743 -24.18 -12.76 -33.33
CA GLU A 743 -25.10 -11.74 -33.87
C GLU A 743 -26.20 -11.32 -32.87
N THR A 744 -26.17 -11.79 -31.61
CA THR A 744 -27.28 -11.59 -30.66
C THR A 744 -27.35 -10.17 -30.13
N THR A 745 -28.47 -9.51 -30.44
CA THR A 745 -28.79 -8.16 -29.98
C THR A 745 -29.79 -8.20 -28.82
N THR A 746 -31.06 -8.47 -29.09
CA THR A 746 -32.17 -8.38 -28.09
C THR A 746 -32.65 -9.73 -27.56
N GLY A 747 -32.04 -10.84 -27.99
CA GLY A 747 -32.39 -12.17 -27.50
C GLY A 747 -32.02 -12.36 -26.02
N ASP A 748 -33.00 -12.82 -25.22
CA ASP A 748 -32.88 -13.07 -23.78
C ASP A 748 -32.71 -14.57 -23.46
N LYS A 749 -32.01 -14.88 -22.36
CA LYS A 749 -31.93 -16.21 -21.70
C LYS A 749 -31.40 -17.36 -22.57
N ASN A 750 -30.70 -17.08 -23.66
CA ASN A 750 -30.15 -18.12 -24.53
C ASN A 750 -28.90 -18.77 -23.91
N THR A 751 -28.77 -20.09 -24.02
CA THR A 751 -27.58 -20.85 -23.58
C THR A 751 -26.88 -21.47 -24.78
N ALA A 752 -25.72 -20.95 -25.14
CA ALA A 752 -24.88 -21.40 -26.24
C ALA A 752 -23.53 -21.94 -25.74
N VAL A 753 -23.29 -23.24 -25.87
CA VAL A 753 -22.07 -23.92 -25.44
C VAL A 753 -21.42 -24.63 -26.62
N GLY A 754 -20.38 -24.02 -27.18
CA GLY A 754 -19.65 -24.51 -28.35
C GLY A 754 -19.27 -23.38 -29.30
N ARG A 755 -18.28 -23.66 -30.17
CA ARG A 755 -17.90 -22.69 -31.22
C ARG A 755 -19.05 -22.52 -32.21
N ASN A 756 -19.39 -21.26 -32.49
CA ASN A 756 -20.52 -20.85 -33.33
C ASN A 756 -21.90 -21.36 -32.88
N ALA A 757 -22.08 -21.76 -31.61
CA ALA A 757 -23.40 -22.12 -31.09
C ALA A 757 -24.32 -20.87 -31.06
N LEU A 758 -25.52 -20.97 -31.62
CA LEU A 758 -26.44 -19.84 -31.84
C LEU A 758 -25.79 -18.61 -32.52
N TYR A 759 -24.80 -18.83 -33.41
CA TYR A 759 -24.01 -17.76 -34.05
C TYR A 759 -24.86 -16.61 -34.61
N GLY A 760 -25.86 -16.94 -35.44
CA GLY A 760 -26.74 -16.01 -36.14
C GLY A 760 -28.04 -15.68 -35.41
N ASN A 761 -28.15 -15.98 -34.12
CA ASN A 761 -29.35 -15.64 -33.34
C ASN A 761 -29.44 -14.14 -33.13
N LEU A 762 -30.38 -13.46 -33.78
CA LEU A 762 -30.49 -12.00 -33.76
C LEU A 762 -31.37 -11.52 -32.60
N VAL A 763 -32.55 -12.12 -32.48
CA VAL A 763 -33.61 -11.75 -31.50
C VAL A 763 -34.19 -12.94 -30.73
N GLY A 764 -33.98 -14.18 -31.17
CA GLY A 764 -34.59 -15.38 -30.56
C GLY A 764 -34.23 -15.56 -29.08
N THR A 765 -35.16 -16.12 -28.31
CA THR A 765 -35.17 -16.18 -26.84
C THR A 765 -35.32 -17.59 -26.28
N GLU A 766 -34.82 -17.82 -25.06
CA GLU A 766 -34.90 -19.09 -24.32
C GLU A 766 -34.40 -20.34 -25.10
N ASN A 767 -33.50 -20.15 -26.07
CA ASN A 767 -32.89 -21.25 -26.83
C ASN A 767 -31.70 -21.87 -26.08
N THR A 768 -31.57 -23.20 -26.12
CA THR A 768 -30.41 -23.94 -25.61
C THR A 768 -29.69 -24.66 -26.75
N ALA A 769 -28.45 -24.29 -27.07
CA ALA A 769 -27.63 -24.89 -28.11
C ALA A 769 -26.28 -25.39 -27.54
N ILE A 770 -26.05 -26.70 -27.57
CA ILE A 770 -24.84 -27.34 -27.02
C ILE A 770 -24.18 -28.18 -28.12
N GLY A 771 -23.08 -27.68 -28.68
CA GLY A 771 -22.31 -28.34 -29.72
C GLY A 771 -21.66 -27.39 -30.72
N TYR A 772 -20.77 -27.92 -31.56
CA TYR A 772 -20.20 -27.17 -32.69
C TYR A 772 -21.29 -26.88 -33.73
N ASN A 773 -21.43 -25.60 -34.11
CA ASN A 773 -22.46 -25.13 -35.04
C ASN A 773 -23.92 -25.54 -34.67
N ALA A 774 -24.19 -25.80 -33.38
CA ALA A 774 -25.55 -26.10 -32.90
C ALA A 774 -26.43 -24.84 -33.01
N SER A 775 -27.62 -24.98 -33.60
CA SER A 775 -28.57 -23.88 -33.85
C SER A 775 -27.95 -22.66 -34.58
N GLN A 776 -26.96 -22.89 -35.45
CA GLN A 776 -26.06 -21.83 -35.96
C GLN A 776 -26.78 -20.65 -36.62
N ASN A 777 -27.84 -20.87 -37.38
CA ASN A 777 -28.50 -19.84 -38.21
C ASN A 777 -29.85 -19.34 -37.65
N ASN A 778 -30.19 -19.68 -36.40
CA ASN A 778 -31.48 -19.43 -35.74
C ASN A 778 -31.79 -17.93 -35.53
N ALA A 779 -32.17 -17.20 -36.58
CA ALA A 779 -32.35 -15.75 -36.52
C ALA A 779 -33.42 -15.29 -35.50
N GLU A 780 -34.59 -15.93 -35.53
CA GLU A 780 -35.81 -15.48 -34.83
C GLU A 780 -36.50 -16.58 -33.99
N GLY A 781 -36.10 -17.85 -34.11
CA GLY A 781 -36.78 -18.96 -33.44
C GLY A 781 -36.60 -18.94 -31.91
N ASP A 782 -37.70 -19.08 -31.17
CA ASP A 782 -37.72 -19.14 -29.70
C ASP A 782 -37.84 -20.58 -29.15
N TYR A 783 -37.47 -20.80 -27.89
CA TYR A 783 -37.70 -22.04 -27.11
C TYR A 783 -37.10 -23.33 -27.72
N ASN A 784 -36.07 -23.24 -28.57
CA ASN A 784 -35.47 -24.42 -29.19
C ASN A 784 -34.36 -25.05 -28.33
N THR A 785 -34.31 -26.39 -28.28
CA THR A 785 -33.23 -27.16 -27.64
C THR A 785 -32.45 -27.97 -28.67
N ALA A 786 -31.21 -27.60 -28.95
CA ALA A 786 -30.32 -28.20 -29.95
C ALA A 786 -29.05 -28.77 -29.28
N ILE A 787 -28.98 -30.08 -29.07
CA ILE A 787 -27.87 -30.76 -28.38
C ILE A 787 -27.19 -31.74 -29.35
N GLY A 788 -26.01 -31.37 -29.82
CA GLY A 788 -25.22 -32.15 -30.78
C GLY A 788 -24.59 -31.29 -31.88
N SER A 789 -23.49 -31.77 -32.44
CA SER A 789 -22.81 -31.09 -33.56
C SER A 789 -23.74 -30.99 -34.78
N PHE A 790 -23.93 -29.78 -35.31
CA PHE A 790 -24.89 -29.44 -36.36
C PHE A 790 -26.37 -29.80 -36.06
N SER A 791 -26.76 -29.98 -34.80
CA SER A 791 -28.19 -30.03 -34.43
C SER A 791 -28.85 -28.68 -34.72
N LEU A 792 -30.08 -28.68 -35.25
CA LEU A 792 -30.87 -27.49 -35.61
C LEU A 792 -30.12 -26.43 -36.47
N ASN A 793 -29.10 -26.84 -37.22
CA ASN A 793 -28.09 -25.93 -37.78
C ASN A 793 -28.65 -24.84 -38.71
N SER A 794 -29.67 -25.16 -39.50
CA SER A 794 -30.36 -24.28 -40.45
C SER A 794 -31.83 -24.14 -40.06
N ASN A 795 -32.08 -23.46 -38.94
CA ASN A 795 -33.39 -22.97 -38.55
C ASN A 795 -33.46 -21.46 -38.73
N VAL A 796 -34.56 -20.90 -39.24
CA VAL A 796 -34.71 -19.45 -39.41
C VAL A 796 -35.61 -18.86 -38.31
N SER A 797 -36.87 -19.30 -38.27
CA SER A 797 -37.89 -18.82 -37.32
C SER A 797 -38.66 -19.93 -36.61
N GLY A 798 -38.37 -21.21 -36.91
CA GLY A 798 -39.02 -22.34 -36.26
C GLY A 798 -38.77 -22.34 -34.75
N GLY A 799 -39.83 -22.46 -33.95
CA GLY A 799 -39.78 -22.39 -32.49
C GLY A 799 -40.31 -23.64 -31.78
N TRP A 800 -39.98 -23.78 -30.50
CA TRP A 800 -40.39 -24.91 -29.64
C TRP A 800 -39.90 -26.29 -30.11
N ASN A 801 -38.78 -26.36 -30.82
CA ASN A 801 -38.24 -27.62 -31.34
C ASN A 801 -37.19 -28.24 -30.40
N VAL A 802 -37.14 -29.57 -30.34
CA VAL A 802 -36.12 -30.34 -29.62
C VAL A 802 -35.35 -31.19 -30.63
N ALA A 803 -34.02 -31.05 -30.65
CA ALA A 803 -33.11 -31.68 -31.60
C ALA A 803 -31.88 -32.23 -30.87
N ILE A 804 -31.86 -33.54 -30.59
CA ILE A 804 -30.81 -34.19 -29.79
C ILE A 804 -30.12 -35.25 -30.63
N GLY A 805 -28.93 -34.94 -31.12
CA GLY A 805 -28.11 -35.83 -31.94
C GLY A 805 -27.26 -35.10 -32.98
N TYR A 806 -26.33 -35.82 -33.61
CA TYR A 806 -25.57 -35.31 -34.75
C TYR A 806 -26.50 -35.11 -35.96
N GLN A 807 -26.52 -33.89 -36.51
CA GLN A 807 -27.43 -33.48 -37.59
C GLN A 807 -28.92 -33.79 -37.32
N SER A 808 -29.35 -33.90 -36.06
CA SER A 808 -30.77 -33.99 -35.70
C SER A 808 -31.46 -32.66 -36.04
N LEU A 809 -32.59 -32.74 -36.74
CA LEU A 809 -33.42 -31.63 -37.19
C LEU A 809 -32.62 -30.50 -37.87
N LYS A 810 -31.61 -30.89 -38.67
CA LYS A 810 -30.55 -30.00 -39.18
C LYS A 810 -31.11 -28.84 -40.00
N GLN A 811 -32.11 -29.09 -40.84
CA GLN A 811 -32.93 -28.08 -41.49
C GLN A 811 -34.29 -28.08 -40.78
N ASN A 812 -34.84 -26.89 -40.49
CA ASN A 812 -36.19 -26.73 -39.91
C ASN A 812 -36.67 -25.27 -39.97
N ASN A 813 -37.86 -24.99 -40.49
CA ASN A 813 -38.62 -23.76 -40.18
C ASN A 813 -39.94 -24.06 -39.46
N GLY A 814 -40.25 -25.35 -39.25
CA GLY A 814 -41.43 -25.80 -38.53
C GLY A 814 -41.36 -25.60 -37.02
N TYR A 815 -42.47 -25.91 -36.35
CA TYR A 815 -42.66 -25.68 -34.92
C TYR A 815 -43.04 -26.96 -34.18
N PHE A 816 -42.73 -27.02 -32.88
CA PHE A 816 -43.11 -28.12 -31.99
C PHE A 816 -42.59 -29.51 -32.41
N ASN A 817 -41.50 -29.58 -33.19
CA ASN A 817 -40.93 -30.86 -33.60
C ASN A 817 -39.98 -31.42 -32.52
N VAL A 818 -40.11 -32.70 -32.20
CA VAL A 818 -39.20 -33.45 -31.33
C VAL A 818 -38.38 -34.40 -32.19
N SER A 819 -37.06 -34.37 -32.05
CA SER A 819 -36.11 -35.14 -32.85
C SER A 819 -34.97 -35.64 -31.97
N VAL A 820 -34.81 -36.95 -31.84
CA VAL A 820 -33.83 -37.59 -30.94
C VAL A 820 -33.17 -38.78 -31.63
N GLY A 821 -31.89 -38.62 -31.98
CA GLY A 821 -31.09 -39.62 -32.70
C GLY A 821 -30.23 -38.99 -33.80
N ALA A 822 -29.22 -39.70 -34.30
CA ALA A 822 -28.39 -39.20 -35.39
C ALA A 822 -29.19 -39.12 -36.71
N GLU A 823 -29.09 -37.99 -37.40
CA GLU A 823 -29.82 -37.67 -38.64
C GLU A 823 -31.36 -37.81 -38.56
N SER A 824 -31.92 -37.82 -37.35
CA SER A 824 -33.37 -37.76 -37.11
C SER A 824 -33.97 -36.45 -37.66
N MET A 825 -35.05 -36.55 -38.44
CA MET A 825 -35.81 -35.43 -39.04
C MET A 825 -34.94 -34.37 -39.76
N LYS A 826 -33.83 -34.81 -40.37
CA LYS A 826 -32.72 -33.97 -40.85
C LYS A 826 -33.09 -32.89 -41.88
N GLU A 827 -34.07 -33.13 -42.74
CA GLU A 827 -34.36 -32.32 -43.94
C GLU A 827 -35.69 -31.55 -43.83
N ASN A 828 -36.15 -31.26 -42.61
CA ASN A 828 -37.40 -30.56 -42.36
C ASN A 828 -37.38 -29.14 -42.94
N LEU A 829 -38.39 -28.82 -43.75
CA LEU A 829 -38.59 -27.47 -44.27
C LEU A 829 -39.66 -26.78 -43.42
N ASP A 830 -40.93 -27.14 -43.58
CA ASP A 830 -42.05 -26.46 -42.91
C ASP A 830 -42.94 -27.40 -42.08
N GLY A 831 -42.57 -28.69 -41.97
CA GLY A 831 -43.31 -29.69 -41.21
C GLY A 831 -43.35 -29.39 -39.70
N PHE A 832 -44.50 -29.56 -39.04
CA PHE A 832 -44.71 -29.17 -37.63
C PHE A 832 -45.33 -30.28 -36.78
N SER A 833 -45.13 -30.20 -35.46
CA SER A 833 -45.66 -31.15 -34.47
C SER A 833 -45.30 -32.62 -34.73
N ASN A 834 -44.14 -32.87 -35.37
CA ASN A 834 -43.65 -34.23 -35.60
C ASN A 834 -42.81 -34.73 -34.42
N THR A 835 -42.76 -36.04 -34.20
CA THR A 835 -41.89 -36.70 -33.21
C THR A 835 -41.06 -37.79 -33.88
N ALA A 836 -39.75 -37.63 -33.92
CA ALA A 836 -38.78 -38.59 -34.46
C ALA A 836 -37.86 -39.08 -33.33
N ILE A 837 -37.88 -40.38 -33.01
CA ILE A 837 -37.03 -40.98 -31.98
C ILE A 837 -36.38 -42.25 -32.55
N GLY A 838 -35.12 -42.15 -32.95
CA GLY A 838 -34.38 -43.19 -33.67
C GLY A 838 -33.29 -42.59 -34.54
N VAL A 839 -32.40 -43.43 -35.04
CA VAL A 839 -31.46 -43.03 -36.09
C VAL A 839 -32.24 -42.99 -37.41
N GLU A 840 -32.02 -41.93 -38.20
CA GLU A 840 -32.68 -41.64 -39.49
C GLU A 840 -34.23 -41.62 -39.48
N ALA A 841 -34.88 -41.65 -38.31
CA ALA A 841 -36.33 -41.52 -38.19
C ALA A 841 -36.82 -40.19 -38.79
N LEU A 842 -37.84 -40.24 -39.66
CA LEU A 842 -38.40 -39.08 -40.39
C LEU A 842 -37.36 -38.25 -41.18
N LYS A 843 -36.17 -38.78 -41.50
CA LYS A 843 -35.01 -38.02 -42.00
C LYS A 843 -35.32 -37.07 -43.18
N SER A 844 -36.16 -37.48 -44.14
CA SER A 844 -36.51 -36.67 -45.32
C SER A 844 -37.88 -36.00 -45.26
N ASN A 845 -38.50 -35.88 -44.07
CA ASN A 845 -39.69 -35.05 -43.85
C ASN A 845 -39.40 -33.63 -44.32
N THR A 846 -40.18 -33.10 -45.29
CA THR A 846 -40.03 -31.70 -45.73
C THR A 846 -41.20 -30.84 -45.23
N THR A 847 -42.43 -31.31 -45.42
CA THR A 847 -43.67 -30.57 -45.14
C THR A 847 -44.73 -31.40 -44.40
N GLY A 848 -44.41 -32.66 -44.09
CA GLY A 848 -45.28 -33.53 -43.29
C GLY A 848 -45.44 -33.03 -41.85
N TYR A 849 -46.63 -33.18 -41.28
CA TYR A 849 -46.99 -32.66 -39.96
C TYR A 849 -47.76 -33.69 -39.12
N GLU A 850 -47.73 -33.53 -37.80
CA GLU A 850 -48.38 -34.41 -36.81
C GLU A 850 -47.97 -35.91 -36.96
N ASN A 851 -46.79 -36.21 -37.49
CA ASN A 851 -46.27 -37.57 -37.61
C ASN A 851 -45.49 -38.00 -36.36
N VAL A 852 -45.57 -39.28 -36.00
CA VAL A 852 -44.76 -39.92 -34.96
C VAL A 852 -43.98 -41.07 -35.61
N GLY A 853 -42.65 -41.04 -35.55
CA GLY A 853 -41.76 -42.12 -36.00
C GLY A 853 -40.81 -42.53 -34.88
N VAL A 854 -40.98 -43.73 -34.34
CA VAL A 854 -40.19 -44.26 -33.22
C VAL A 854 -39.55 -45.59 -33.61
N GLY A 855 -38.25 -45.56 -33.88
CA GLY A 855 -37.49 -46.70 -34.39
C GLY A 855 -36.44 -46.27 -35.41
N ASP A 856 -35.46 -47.14 -35.62
CA ASP A 856 -34.42 -46.97 -36.65
C ASP A 856 -35.07 -46.96 -38.05
N GLU A 857 -34.78 -45.94 -38.85
CA GLU A 857 -35.38 -45.67 -40.18
C GLU A 857 -36.94 -45.59 -40.21
N SER A 858 -37.58 -45.36 -39.05
CA SER A 858 -39.04 -45.21 -38.98
C SER A 858 -39.51 -43.97 -39.75
N LEU A 859 -40.48 -44.14 -40.67
CA LEU A 859 -40.97 -43.08 -41.58
C LEU A 859 -39.87 -42.38 -42.40
N TRP A 860 -38.76 -43.08 -42.71
CA TRP A 860 -37.54 -42.50 -43.33
C TRP A 860 -37.82 -41.50 -44.47
N GLN A 861 -38.52 -41.92 -45.53
CA GLN A 861 -38.71 -41.11 -46.74
C GLN A 861 -39.96 -40.19 -46.72
N ASN A 862 -40.65 -40.03 -45.58
CA ASN A 862 -41.87 -39.21 -45.51
C ASN A 862 -41.57 -37.82 -46.10
N VAL A 863 -42.30 -37.33 -47.10
CA VAL A 863 -42.04 -36.02 -47.71
C VAL A 863 -43.08 -35.00 -47.23
N SER A 864 -44.36 -35.30 -47.48
CA SER A 864 -45.51 -34.47 -47.11
C SER A 864 -46.67 -35.26 -46.48
N GLY A 865 -46.46 -36.57 -46.21
CA GLY A 865 -47.40 -37.37 -45.44
C GLY A 865 -47.60 -36.81 -44.02
N TYR A 866 -48.82 -36.89 -43.50
CA TYR A 866 -49.22 -36.29 -42.23
C TYR A 866 -50.06 -37.25 -41.39
N ARG A 867 -50.07 -37.04 -40.06
CA ARG A 867 -50.81 -37.89 -39.10
C ARG A 867 -50.45 -39.39 -39.16
N ASN A 868 -49.22 -39.73 -39.57
CA ASN A 868 -48.76 -41.11 -39.53
C ASN A 868 -48.14 -41.44 -38.17
N ALA A 869 -48.56 -42.53 -37.54
CA ALA A 869 -47.98 -43.03 -36.29
C ALA A 869 -47.25 -44.35 -36.55
N SER A 870 -45.93 -44.34 -36.56
CA SER A 870 -45.03 -45.45 -36.87
C SER A 870 -44.15 -45.78 -35.66
N VAL A 871 -44.18 -47.03 -35.21
CA VAL A 871 -43.40 -47.53 -34.08
C VAL A 871 -42.83 -48.90 -34.42
N GLY A 872 -41.53 -48.94 -34.72
CA GLY A 872 -40.79 -50.12 -35.16
C GLY A 872 -39.60 -49.76 -36.04
N ILE A 873 -38.62 -50.66 -36.11
CA ILE A 873 -37.50 -50.56 -37.07
C ILE A 873 -38.07 -50.73 -38.49
N VAL A 874 -37.65 -49.85 -39.41
CA VAL A 874 -38.12 -49.74 -40.82
C VAL A 874 -39.66 -49.69 -40.98
N ALA A 875 -40.40 -49.31 -39.95
CA ALA A 875 -41.85 -49.16 -40.05
C ALA A 875 -42.20 -47.90 -40.88
N MET A 876 -43.02 -48.07 -41.92
CA MET A 876 -43.34 -47.05 -42.93
C MET A 876 -42.13 -46.39 -43.64
N GLN A 877 -41.04 -47.13 -43.82
CA GLN A 877 -39.77 -46.63 -44.36
C GLN A 877 -39.93 -45.81 -45.67
N GLN A 878 -40.72 -46.29 -46.63
CA GLN A 878 -40.87 -45.70 -47.98
C GLN A 878 -42.04 -44.70 -48.10
N ASN A 879 -42.71 -44.30 -47.00
CA ASN A 879 -43.85 -43.38 -47.07
C ASN A 879 -43.40 -42.08 -47.70
N THR A 880 -44.14 -41.51 -48.66
CA THR A 880 -43.78 -40.21 -49.26
C THR A 880 -44.88 -39.19 -49.04
N ILE A 881 -46.13 -39.56 -49.36
CA ILE A 881 -47.32 -38.68 -49.22
C ILE A 881 -48.50 -39.35 -48.49
N GLY A 882 -48.37 -40.63 -48.12
CA GLY A 882 -49.40 -41.36 -47.37
C GLY A 882 -49.71 -40.71 -46.02
N HIS A 883 -50.98 -40.68 -45.62
CA HIS A 883 -51.44 -39.96 -44.43
C HIS A 883 -52.50 -40.71 -43.59
N ASN A 884 -52.62 -40.33 -42.32
CA ASN A 884 -53.49 -40.96 -41.31
C ASN A 884 -53.24 -42.47 -41.13
N ASN A 885 -52.02 -42.96 -41.37
CA ASN A 885 -51.68 -44.38 -41.17
C ASN A 885 -51.16 -44.66 -39.75
N ALA A 886 -51.35 -45.89 -39.28
CA ALA A 886 -50.84 -46.40 -38.01
C ALA A 886 -50.04 -47.69 -38.28
N ALA A 887 -48.78 -47.75 -37.86
CA ALA A 887 -47.87 -48.87 -38.09
C ALA A 887 -47.14 -49.22 -36.78
N PHE A 888 -47.38 -50.41 -36.23
CA PHE A 888 -46.85 -50.84 -34.95
C PHE A 888 -46.26 -52.25 -35.07
N GLY A 889 -44.94 -52.35 -35.24
CA GLY A 889 -44.20 -53.58 -35.51
C GLY A 889 -43.02 -53.35 -36.45
N GLY A 890 -42.04 -54.27 -36.46
CA GLY A 890 -40.92 -54.20 -37.41
C GLY A 890 -41.42 -54.32 -38.85
N GLY A 891 -40.98 -53.42 -39.74
CA GLY A 891 -41.40 -53.42 -41.15
C GLY A 891 -42.92 -53.26 -41.40
N ALA A 892 -43.72 -52.86 -40.40
CA ALA A 892 -45.13 -52.61 -40.60
C ALA A 892 -45.32 -51.47 -41.62
N LEU A 893 -46.12 -51.69 -42.67
CA LEU A 893 -46.32 -50.76 -43.79
C LEU A 893 -45.02 -50.27 -44.50
N SER A 894 -43.92 -51.04 -44.47
CA SER A 894 -42.58 -50.60 -44.98
C SER A 894 -42.62 -49.94 -46.37
N GLU A 895 -43.28 -50.58 -47.34
CA GLU A 895 -43.32 -50.13 -48.74
C GLU A 895 -44.45 -49.13 -49.04
N ASN A 896 -45.18 -48.64 -48.04
CA ASN A 896 -46.25 -47.66 -48.24
C ASN A 896 -45.64 -46.41 -48.84
N THR A 897 -46.17 -45.89 -49.95
CA THR A 897 -45.71 -44.64 -50.56
C THR A 897 -46.81 -43.58 -50.53
N THR A 898 -48.00 -43.98 -50.97
CA THR A 898 -49.17 -43.10 -51.20
C THR A 898 -50.44 -43.58 -50.49
N GLY A 899 -50.42 -44.75 -49.84
CA GLY A 899 -51.56 -45.34 -49.15
C GLY A 899 -51.95 -44.58 -47.86
N ASN A 900 -53.24 -44.51 -47.57
CA ASN A 900 -53.82 -43.65 -46.53
C ASN A 900 -54.81 -44.40 -45.63
N TYR A 901 -54.98 -43.94 -44.39
CA TYR A 901 -55.93 -44.51 -43.41
C TYR A 901 -55.72 -46.02 -43.15
N ASN A 902 -54.50 -46.53 -43.30
CA ASN A 902 -54.18 -47.93 -43.01
C ASN A 902 -53.77 -48.12 -41.54
N ALA A 903 -54.20 -49.21 -40.91
CA ALA A 903 -53.81 -49.59 -39.55
C ALA A 903 -53.15 -50.97 -39.55
N ALA A 904 -51.84 -51.02 -39.29
CA ALA A 904 -50.99 -52.21 -39.31
C ALA A 904 -50.41 -52.45 -37.91
N LEU A 905 -50.89 -53.50 -37.21
CA LEU A 905 -50.48 -53.84 -35.85
C LEU A 905 -49.94 -55.27 -35.83
N GLY A 906 -48.62 -55.40 -35.94
CA GLY A 906 -47.90 -56.67 -36.02
C GLY A 906 -46.66 -56.57 -36.91
N ASP A 907 -45.67 -57.40 -36.62
CA ASP A 907 -44.44 -57.52 -37.42
C ASP A 907 -44.76 -57.88 -38.88
N ALA A 908 -44.19 -57.12 -39.82
CA ALA A 908 -44.42 -57.21 -41.27
C ALA A 908 -45.91 -57.24 -41.70
N SER A 909 -46.80 -56.63 -40.91
CA SER A 909 -48.20 -56.40 -41.30
C SER A 909 -48.29 -55.29 -42.37
N LEU A 910 -49.10 -55.52 -43.41
CA LEU A 910 -49.22 -54.65 -44.59
C LEU A 910 -47.87 -54.30 -45.28
N LEU A 911 -46.83 -55.14 -45.13
CA LEU A 911 -45.45 -54.87 -45.56
C LEU A 911 -45.31 -54.26 -46.96
N LEU A 912 -45.91 -54.89 -47.98
CA LEU A 912 -45.76 -54.51 -49.39
C LEU A 912 -46.84 -53.53 -49.90
N ASN A 913 -47.67 -52.97 -49.00
CA ASN A 913 -48.73 -52.03 -49.39
C ASN A 913 -48.07 -50.78 -49.95
N THR A 914 -48.34 -50.39 -51.19
CA THR A 914 -47.74 -49.18 -51.80
C THR A 914 -48.75 -48.03 -51.88
N SER A 915 -49.98 -48.34 -52.28
CA SER A 915 -51.06 -47.37 -52.55
C SER A 915 -52.41 -47.78 -51.95
N GLY A 916 -52.55 -49.04 -51.50
CA GLY A 916 -53.74 -49.50 -50.78
C GLY A 916 -54.08 -48.61 -49.58
N SER A 917 -55.36 -48.39 -49.36
CA SER A 917 -55.89 -47.38 -48.42
C SER A 917 -57.12 -47.90 -47.66
N PHE A 918 -57.36 -47.39 -46.46
CA PHE A 918 -58.42 -47.84 -45.54
C PHE A 918 -58.30 -49.32 -45.13
N ASN A 919 -57.10 -49.90 -45.13
CA ASN A 919 -56.89 -51.30 -44.74
C ASN A 919 -56.57 -51.42 -43.24
N THR A 920 -57.19 -52.36 -42.54
CA THR A 920 -56.84 -52.73 -41.16
C THR A 920 -56.24 -54.12 -41.14
N ALA A 921 -55.02 -54.29 -40.64
CA ALA A 921 -54.31 -55.55 -40.52
C ALA A 921 -53.75 -55.69 -39.09
N ILE A 922 -54.34 -56.58 -38.29
CA ILE A 922 -53.93 -56.84 -36.90
C ILE A 922 -53.47 -58.30 -36.78
N GLY A 923 -52.18 -58.48 -36.55
CA GLY A 923 -51.49 -59.75 -36.48
C GLY A 923 -50.17 -59.74 -37.28
N PRO A 924 -49.15 -60.50 -36.87
CA PRO A 924 -47.92 -60.62 -37.64
C PRO A 924 -48.21 -61.22 -39.02
N LEU A 925 -47.58 -60.66 -40.05
CA LEU A 925 -47.74 -61.03 -41.46
C LEU A 925 -49.20 -61.01 -41.99
N ALA A 926 -50.08 -60.23 -41.34
CA ALA A 926 -51.40 -59.93 -41.87
C ALA A 926 -51.28 -59.00 -43.09
N MET A 927 -51.98 -59.30 -44.19
CA MET A 927 -51.98 -58.52 -45.45
C MET A 927 -50.59 -58.23 -46.07
N THR A 928 -49.56 -59.04 -45.79
CA THR A 928 -48.18 -58.77 -46.23
C THR A 928 -48.01 -58.54 -47.73
N LEU A 929 -48.81 -59.19 -48.59
CA LEU A 929 -48.72 -59.05 -50.05
C LEU A 929 -49.69 -58.02 -50.65
N ASN A 930 -50.50 -57.33 -49.85
CA ASN A 930 -51.39 -56.28 -50.36
C ASN A 930 -50.54 -55.17 -50.93
N THR A 931 -50.79 -54.71 -52.16
CA THR A 931 -50.05 -53.61 -52.80
C THR A 931 -50.97 -52.43 -53.10
N GLY A 932 -52.12 -52.69 -53.71
CA GLY A 932 -53.11 -51.68 -54.12
C GLY A 932 -54.53 -51.86 -53.55
N GLY A 933 -54.82 -52.97 -52.86
CA GLY A 933 -56.17 -53.24 -52.34
C GLY A 933 -56.65 -52.22 -51.31
N ILE A 934 -57.96 -51.90 -51.31
CA ILE A 934 -58.58 -50.88 -50.44
C ILE A 934 -59.74 -51.43 -49.58
N PHE A 935 -59.99 -50.78 -48.43
CA PHE A 935 -61.09 -51.12 -47.49
C PHE A 935 -61.07 -52.58 -46.96
N ASN A 936 -59.91 -53.21 -46.86
CA ASN A 936 -59.80 -54.58 -46.35
C ASN A 936 -59.58 -54.62 -44.82
N ALA A 937 -60.01 -55.70 -44.18
CA ALA A 937 -60.00 -55.84 -42.72
C ALA A 937 -59.55 -57.25 -42.31
N ALA A 938 -58.28 -57.40 -41.95
CA ALA A 938 -57.62 -58.65 -41.57
C ALA A 938 -57.29 -58.67 -40.06
N PHE A 939 -57.84 -59.63 -39.32
CA PHE A 939 -57.65 -59.80 -37.87
C PHE A 939 -57.19 -61.23 -37.56
N GLY A 940 -55.87 -61.43 -37.48
CA GLY A 940 -55.23 -62.72 -37.22
C GLY A 940 -53.81 -62.77 -37.79
N ALA A 941 -52.96 -63.62 -37.21
CA ALA A 941 -51.65 -63.89 -37.81
C ALA A 941 -51.84 -64.56 -39.18
N TRP A 942 -51.11 -64.08 -40.20
CA TRP A 942 -51.30 -64.47 -41.60
C TRP A 942 -52.76 -64.34 -42.11
N ALA A 943 -53.54 -63.39 -41.58
CA ALA A 943 -54.85 -63.08 -42.13
C ALA A 943 -54.72 -62.26 -43.42
N LEU A 944 -55.51 -62.63 -44.44
CA LEU A 944 -55.60 -62.01 -45.75
C LEU A 944 -54.25 -61.87 -46.50
N THR A 945 -53.32 -62.79 -46.27
CA THR A 945 -51.94 -62.73 -46.81
C THR A 945 -51.89 -62.87 -48.33
N ALA A 946 -52.85 -63.55 -48.98
CA ALA A 946 -52.90 -63.72 -50.43
C ALA A 946 -53.47 -62.50 -51.20
N ASN A 947 -54.09 -61.53 -50.52
CA ASN A 947 -54.66 -60.34 -51.15
C ASN A 947 -53.56 -59.41 -51.68
N THR A 948 -53.71 -58.94 -52.91
CA THR A 948 -52.78 -58.00 -53.57
C THR A 948 -53.50 -56.71 -53.97
N ASN A 949 -54.58 -56.84 -54.74
CA ASN A 949 -55.39 -55.74 -55.28
C ASN A 949 -56.90 -55.89 -54.97
N GLY A 950 -57.28 -56.90 -54.20
CA GLY A 950 -58.66 -57.14 -53.77
C GLY A 950 -59.16 -56.08 -52.80
N ASN A 951 -60.47 -55.79 -52.85
CA ASN A 951 -61.08 -54.65 -52.16
C ASN A 951 -62.29 -55.07 -51.33
N PHE A 952 -62.54 -54.38 -50.21
CA PHE A 952 -63.66 -54.64 -49.30
C PHE A 952 -63.65 -56.06 -48.68
N ASN A 953 -62.48 -56.71 -48.58
CA ASN A 953 -62.37 -58.07 -48.06
C ASN A 953 -62.19 -58.07 -46.54
N THR A 954 -62.91 -58.95 -45.83
CA THR A 954 -62.84 -59.07 -44.37
C THR A 954 -62.38 -60.48 -43.99
N ALA A 955 -61.26 -60.62 -43.30
CA ALA A 955 -60.72 -61.89 -42.80
C ALA A 955 -60.55 -61.84 -41.28
N ILE A 956 -61.27 -62.67 -40.53
CA ILE A 956 -61.19 -62.72 -39.07
C ILE A 956 -60.87 -64.15 -38.62
N GLY A 957 -59.66 -64.32 -38.08
CA GLY A 957 -59.09 -65.61 -37.68
C GLY A 957 -57.67 -65.78 -38.25
N PRO A 958 -56.77 -66.53 -37.57
CA PRO A 958 -55.48 -66.91 -38.15
C PRO A 958 -55.67 -67.65 -39.48
N TYR A 959 -54.84 -67.34 -40.47
CA TYR A 959 -54.90 -67.94 -41.82
C TYR A 959 -56.26 -67.79 -42.55
N ALA A 960 -57.16 -66.90 -42.10
CA ALA A 960 -58.36 -66.56 -42.86
C ALA A 960 -57.95 -65.71 -44.09
N ASP A 961 -58.36 -66.08 -45.31
CA ASP A 961 -57.76 -65.50 -46.53
C ASP A 961 -58.70 -65.53 -47.76
N VAL A 962 -58.20 -65.08 -48.91
CA VAL A 962 -58.80 -65.21 -50.25
C VAL A 962 -58.00 -66.18 -51.12
N ALA A 963 -58.68 -66.95 -51.98
CA ALA A 963 -58.00 -67.91 -52.86
C ALA A 963 -57.21 -67.24 -54.01
N SER A 964 -57.50 -65.98 -54.30
CA SER A 964 -56.86 -65.17 -55.35
C SER A 964 -56.77 -63.70 -54.93
N GLY A 965 -55.65 -63.04 -55.24
CA GLY A 965 -55.32 -61.74 -54.68
C GLY A 965 -56.15 -60.55 -55.18
N SER A 966 -57.05 -60.76 -56.13
CA SER A 966 -57.91 -59.73 -56.73
C SER A 966 -59.41 -59.91 -56.43
N LEU A 967 -59.79 -60.91 -55.60
CA LEU A 967 -61.19 -61.06 -55.18
C LEU A 967 -61.66 -59.81 -54.42
N SER A 968 -62.94 -59.45 -54.50
CA SER A 968 -63.48 -58.26 -53.81
C SER A 968 -64.82 -58.55 -53.13
N ASN A 969 -65.11 -57.82 -52.05
CA ASN A 969 -66.29 -58.06 -51.20
C ASN A 969 -66.35 -59.52 -50.69
N ALA A 970 -65.19 -60.09 -50.35
CA ALA A 970 -65.02 -61.45 -49.85
C ALA A 970 -64.85 -61.45 -48.33
N THR A 971 -65.71 -62.17 -47.60
CA THR A 971 -65.68 -62.20 -46.13
C THR A 971 -65.41 -63.60 -45.60
N ALA A 972 -64.23 -63.82 -44.99
CA ALA A 972 -63.78 -65.06 -44.37
C ALA A 972 -63.80 -64.94 -42.84
N LEU A 973 -64.63 -65.75 -42.15
CA LEU A 973 -64.80 -65.67 -40.70
C LEU A 973 -64.53 -67.03 -40.05
N GLY A 974 -63.31 -67.21 -39.53
CA GLY A 974 -62.84 -68.43 -38.86
C GLY A 974 -61.39 -68.80 -39.23
N ASN A 975 -60.72 -69.54 -38.35
CA ASN A 975 -59.35 -70.03 -38.57
C ASN A 975 -59.26 -70.86 -39.87
N GLY A 976 -58.41 -70.43 -40.83
CA GLY A 976 -58.26 -71.11 -42.12
C GLY A 976 -59.47 -71.03 -43.06
N ALA A 977 -60.42 -70.11 -42.84
CA ALA A 977 -61.51 -69.87 -43.78
C ALA A 977 -60.98 -69.17 -45.05
N ILE A 978 -61.19 -69.75 -46.23
CA ILE A 978 -60.68 -69.17 -47.50
C ILE A 978 -61.83 -68.90 -48.48
N VAL A 979 -62.03 -67.66 -48.93
CA VAL A 979 -63.08 -67.33 -49.91
C VAL A 979 -62.55 -67.46 -51.35
N ASN A 980 -63.32 -68.12 -52.24
CA ASN A 980 -62.88 -68.46 -53.60
C ASN A 980 -63.47 -67.61 -54.74
N ASN A 981 -64.50 -66.80 -54.51
CA ASN A 981 -65.05 -65.86 -55.50
C ASN A 981 -65.46 -64.54 -54.81
N SER A 982 -65.65 -63.47 -55.58
CA SER A 982 -66.07 -62.14 -55.10
C SER A 982 -67.52 -62.14 -54.59
N ASN A 983 -67.89 -61.13 -53.79
CA ASN A 983 -69.22 -60.95 -53.18
C ASN A 983 -69.69 -62.14 -52.30
N LYS A 984 -68.76 -62.95 -51.77
CA LYS A 984 -69.03 -64.23 -51.11
C LYS A 984 -68.61 -64.19 -49.65
N ILE A 985 -69.50 -64.62 -48.76
CA ILE A 985 -69.21 -64.79 -47.32
C ILE A 985 -69.00 -66.28 -47.02
N ARG A 986 -67.91 -66.62 -46.32
CA ARG A 986 -67.67 -67.94 -45.75
C ARG A 986 -67.51 -67.85 -44.23
N PHE A 987 -68.40 -68.55 -43.52
CA PHE A 987 -68.25 -68.84 -42.11
C PHE A 987 -67.53 -70.18 -41.94
N GLY A 988 -66.38 -70.17 -41.28
CA GLY A 988 -65.58 -71.36 -40.99
C GLY A 988 -64.79 -71.92 -42.16
N ASN A 989 -64.16 -73.06 -41.89
CA ASN A 989 -63.57 -73.96 -42.87
C ASN A 989 -64.41 -75.26 -42.93
N THR A 990 -64.01 -76.23 -43.75
CA THR A 990 -64.69 -77.53 -43.88
C THR A 990 -64.83 -78.37 -42.60
N SER A 991 -64.12 -78.05 -41.51
CA SER A 991 -64.30 -78.70 -40.19
C SER A 991 -65.46 -78.12 -39.37
N VAL A 992 -66.07 -77.00 -39.77
CA VAL A 992 -67.25 -76.44 -39.06
C VAL A 992 -68.50 -77.29 -39.32
N THR A 993 -69.32 -77.47 -38.27
CA THR A 993 -70.43 -78.43 -38.24
C THR A 993 -71.82 -77.81 -38.21
N VAL A 994 -71.96 -76.62 -37.62
CA VAL A 994 -73.23 -75.87 -37.49
C VAL A 994 -72.92 -74.37 -37.61
N VAL A 995 -73.83 -73.61 -38.21
CA VAL A 995 -73.88 -72.13 -38.15
C VAL A 995 -75.29 -71.75 -37.70
N GLU A 996 -75.41 -71.04 -36.59
CA GLU A 996 -76.71 -70.75 -35.96
C GLU A 996 -77.17 -69.31 -36.25
N GLY A 997 -78.43 -69.14 -36.66
CA GLY A 997 -79.01 -67.85 -37.03
C GLY A 997 -80.54 -67.90 -37.12
N ASN A 998 -81.20 -66.77 -36.86
CA ASN A 998 -82.64 -66.72 -36.53
C ASN A 998 -83.56 -66.18 -37.66
N ALA A 999 -83.06 -66.01 -38.90
CA ALA A 999 -83.85 -65.45 -40.01
C ALA A 999 -83.35 -65.91 -41.40
N SER A 1000 -84.23 -65.89 -42.39
CA SER A 1000 -83.95 -66.23 -43.80
C SER A 1000 -83.88 -64.98 -44.69
N TYR A 1001 -83.02 -65.01 -45.70
CA TYR A 1001 -82.70 -63.83 -46.53
C TYR A 1001 -83.42 -63.81 -47.89
N THR A 1002 -84.55 -63.10 -48.00
CA THR A 1002 -85.09 -62.62 -49.30
C THR A 1002 -86.05 -61.45 -49.09
N VAL A 1003 -86.10 -60.48 -50.02
CA VAL A 1003 -86.99 -59.30 -49.95
C VAL A 1003 -88.03 -59.36 -51.08
N SER A 1004 -89.31 -59.11 -50.78
CA SER A 1004 -90.42 -59.41 -51.72
C SER A 1004 -91.60 -58.43 -51.70
N ASP A 1005 -91.33 -57.12 -51.53
CA ASP A 1005 -92.34 -56.05 -51.58
C ASP A 1005 -93.03 -55.95 -52.96
N GLY A 1006 -94.34 -55.71 -52.98
CA GLY A 1006 -95.14 -55.61 -54.20
C GLY A 1006 -94.92 -54.33 -55.02
N ARG A 1007 -94.45 -53.24 -54.41
CA ARG A 1007 -94.25 -51.93 -55.06
C ARG A 1007 -93.12 -51.93 -56.09
N PHE A 1008 -92.17 -52.87 -55.96
CA PHE A 1008 -91.00 -53.00 -56.83
C PHE A 1008 -91.15 -54.12 -57.87
N LYS A 1009 -92.39 -54.58 -58.13
CA LYS A 1009 -92.71 -55.63 -59.10
C LYS A 1009 -93.51 -55.05 -60.26
N THR A 1010 -92.95 -55.09 -61.47
CA THR A 1010 -93.59 -54.65 -62.72
C THR A 1010 -93.75 -55.83 -63.67
N ASN A 1011 -94.63 -55.71 -64.68
CA ASN A 1011 -94.94 -56.80 -65.63
C ASN A 1011 -95.35 -58.14 -64.98
N VAL A 1012 -96.04 -58.09 -63.84
CA VAL A 1012 -96.56 -59.28 -63.14
C VAL A 1012 -97.57 -60.02 -64.05
N LYS A 1013 -97.21 -61.22 -64.50
CA LYS A 1013 -98.04 -62.10 -65.34
C LYS A 1013 -98.30 -63.41 -64.60
N GLN A 1014 -99.54 -63.90 -64.65
CA GLN A 1014 -99.90 -65.24 -64.19
C GLN A 1014 -99.51 -66.27 -65.27
N ASN A 1015 -98.20 -66.49 -65.43
CA ASN A 1015 -97.61 -67.41 -66.39
C ASN A 1015 -96.39 -68.11 -65.77
N VAL A 1016 -96.61 -68.77 -64.63
CA VAL A 1016 -95.66 -69.70 -64.02
C VAL A 1016 -95.97 -71.09 -64.59
N PRO A 1017 -94.99 -71.85 -65.12
CA PRO A 1017 -95.20 -73.25 -65.44
C PRO A 1017 -95.36 -74.08 -64.15
N GLY A 1018 -96.54 -74.68 -63.94
CA GLY A 1018 -96.83 -75.50 -62.76
C GLY A 1018 -96.44 -76.97 -62.94
N LEU A 1019 -97.43 -77.76 -63.35
CA LEU A 1019 -97.39 -79.21 -63.30
C LEU A 1019 -96.32 -79.79 -64.22
N ASP A 1020 -96.18 -79.26 -65.44
CA ASP A 1020 -95.18 -79.70 -66.43
C ASP A 1020 -93.73 -79.37 -66.04
N PHE A 1021 -93.52 -78.42 -65.11
CA PHE A 1021 -92.20 -78.20 -64.52
C PHE A 1021 -91.92 -79.20 -63.40
N ILE A 1022 -92.82 -79.29 -62.42
CA ILE A 1022 -92.62 -80.12 -61.22
C ILE A 1022 -92.52 -81.62 -61.57
N THR A 1023 -93.25 -82.11 -62.59
CA THR A 1023 -93.16 -83.52 -63.03
C THR A 1023 -91.86 -83.89 -63.74
N ARG A 1024 -91.05 -82.91 -64.16
CA ARG A 1024 -89.75 -83.13 -64.82
C ARG A 1024 -88.56 -83.08 -63.87
N LEU A 1025 -88.72 -82.53 -62.66
CA LEU A 1025 -87.66 -82.48 -61.66
C LEU A 1025 -87.38 -83.87 -61.06
N GLN A 1026 -86.10 -84.25 -60.95
CA GLN A 1026 -85.70 -85.50 -60.34
C GLN A 1026 -85.09 -85.28 -58.94
N PRO A 1027 -85.83 -85.57 -57.84
CA PRO A 1027 -85.26 -85.57 -56.50
C PRO A 1027 -84.30 -86.76 -56.34
N VAL A 1028 -83.13 -86.50 -55.77
CA VAL A 1028 -82.04 -87.46 -55.61
C VAL A 1028 -81.56 -87.53 -54.15
N THR A 1029 -80.90 -88.64 -53.81
CA THR A 1029 -80.12 -88.77 -52.57
C THR A 1029 -78.66 -89.00 -52.90
N TYR A 1030 -77.75 -88.24 -52.28
CA TYR A 1030 -76.32 -88.27 -52.58
C TYR A 1030 -75.45 -88.30 -51.31
N HIS A 1031 -74.17 -88.60 -51.50
CA HIS A 1031 -73.10 -88.38 -50.55
C HIS A 1031 -72.21 -87.23 -51.06
N PHE A 1032 -71.93 -86.23 -50.23
CA PHE A 1032 -71.10 -85.10 -50.64
C PHE A 1032 -69.61 -85.39 -50.42
N ASP A 1033 -68.78 -85.22 -51.46
CA ASP A 1033 -67.34 -85.44 -51.39
C ASP A 1033 -66.61 -84.19 -50.87
N TYR A 1034 -66.66 -84.01 -49.54
CA TYR A 1034 -66.02 -82.89 -48.84
C TYR A 1034 -64.51 -82.77 -49.17
N PRO A 1035 -63.69 -83.84 -49.22
CA PRO A 1035 -62.30 -83.76 -49.67
C PRO A 1035 -62.11 -83.21 -51.09
N SER A 1036 -62.86 -83.68 -52.08
CA SER A 1036 -62.73 -83.17 -53.46
C SER A 1036 -63.19 -81.72 -53.58
N PHE A 1037 -64.28 -81.36 -52.89
CA PHE A 1037 -64.76 -79.97 -52.83
C PHE A 1037 -63.79 -79.03 -52.10
N SER A 1038 -63.16 -79.49 -51.00
CA SER A 1038 -62.12 -78.75 -50.26
C SER A 1038 -60.94 -78.35 -51.15
N ASN A 1039 -60.50 -79.23 -52.04
CA ASN A 1039 -59.44 -78.94 -52.99
C ASN A 1039 -59.92 -77.96 -54.08
N PHE A 1040 -61.13 -78.15 -54.60
CA PHE A 1040 -61.73 -77.26 -55.61
C PHE A 1040 -61.87 -75.81 -55.13
N ILE A 1041 -62.28 -75.62 -53.87
CA ILE A 1041 -62.45 -74.28 -53.26
C ILE A 1041 -61.17 -73.71 -52.61
N GLY A 1042 -60.03 -74.40 -52.73
CA GLY A 1042 -58.70 -73.90 -52.36
C GLY A 1042 -58.35 -73.88 -50.86
N GLU A 1043 -59.03 -74.64 -49.99
CA GLU A 1043 -58.68 -74.67 -48.55
C GLU A 1043 -57.30 -75.33 -48.31
N ARG A 1044 -56.38 -74.61 -47.65
CA ARG A 1044 -55.06 -75.13 -47.25
C ARG A 1044 -55.11 -75.64 -45.79
N ASN A 1045 -54.41 -76.74 -45.53
CA ASN A 1045 -54.22 -77.34 -44.19
C ASN A 1045 -55.50 -77.82 -43.47
N VAL A 1046 -56.45 -78.44 -44.19
CA VAL A 1046 -57.59 -79.13 -43.56
C VAL A 1046 -57.15 -80.44 -42.89
N ASP A 1047 -57.58 -80.66 -41.64
CA ASP A 1047 -57.38 -81.93 -40.94
C ASP A 1047 -58.22 -83.05 -41.59
N ARG A 1048 -57.51 -83.97 -42.26
CA ARG A 1048 -58.12 -85.11 -42.96
C ARG A 1048 -58.93 -86.03 -42.06
N VAL A 1049 -58.60 -86.12 -40.77
CA VAL A 1049 -59.33 -86.97 -39.80
C VAL A 1049 -60.75 -86.43 -39.59
N SER A 1050 -60.93 -85.11 -39.59
CA SER A 1050 -62.24 -84.46 -39.45
C SER A 1050 -63.17 -84.71 -40.65
N LEU A 1051 -62.63 -84.93 -41.85
CA LEU A 1051 -63.40 -85.12 -43.07
C LEU A 1051 -63.93 -86.55 -43.25
N GLU A 1052 -63.17 -87.58 -42.88
CA GLU A 1052 -63.60 -88.98 -43.11
C GLU A 1052 -64.90 -89.33 -42.37
N VAL A 1053 -65.12 -88.74 -41.18
CA VAL A 1053 -66.31 -88.95 -40.36
C VAL A 1053 -67.62 -88.57 -41.08
N ARG A 1054 -67.57 -87.63 -42.05
CA ARG A 1054 -68.75 -87.17 -42.81
C ARG A 1054 -69.12 -88.07 -43.99
N LYS A 1055 -68.23 -88.97 -44.43
CA LYS A 1055 -68.33 -89.69 -45.72
C LYS A 1055 -69.51 -90.66 -45.85
N GLY A 1056 -70.18 -91.02 -44.74
CA GLY A 1056 -71.34 -91.91 -44.71
C GLY A 1056 -72.71 -91.22 -44.65
N LYS A 1057 -72.79 -89.89 -44.57
CA LYS A 1057 -74.08 -89.18 -44.41
C LYS A 1057 -74.79 -89.09 -45.77
N VAL A 1058 -76.04 -89.58 -45.82
CA VAL A 1058 -76.93 -89.41 -47.00
C VAL A 1058 -77.65 -88.08 -46.88
N GLU A 1059 -77.64 -87.29 -47.94
CA GLU A 1059 -78.37 -86.03 -48.05
C GLU A 1059 -79.35 -86.10 -49.24
N ALA A 1060 -80.51 -85.43 -49.13
CA ALA A 1060 -81.58 -85.47 -50.12
C ALA A 1060 -81.79 -84.08 -50.72
N GLY A 1061 -81.96 -84.00 -52.04
CA GLY A 1061 -82.02 -82.73 -52.75
C GLY A 1061 -82.18 -82.87 -54.26
N PHE A 1062 -81.72 -81.87 -55.01
CA PHE A 1062 -81.68 -81.87 -56.48
C PHE A 1062 -80.27 -81.56 -56.98
N VAL A 1063 -79.86 -82.15 -58.11
CA VAL A 1063 -78.63 -81.74 -58.81
C VAL A 1063 -78.90 -80.43 -59.54
N ALA A 1064 -78.17 -79.37 -59.21
CA ALA A 1064 -78.46 -78.01 -59.71
C ALA A 1064 -78.45 -77.92 -61.24
N GLN A 1065 -77.50 -78.58 -61.90
CA GLN A 1065 -77.39 -78.66 -63.36
C GLN A 1065 -78.62 -79.33 -64.01
N GLN A 1066 -79.24 -80.32 -63.34
CA GLN A 1066 -80.45 -80.97 -63.84
C GLN A 1066 -81.69 -80.08 -63.68
N VAL A 1067 -81.74 -79.28 -62.61
CA VAL A 1067 -82.82 -78.28 -62.43
C VAL A 1067 -82.71 -77.17 -63.49
N GLU A 1068 -81.50 -76.72 -63.81
CA GLU A 1068 -81.24 -75.80 -64.92
C GLU A 1068 -81.66 -76.39 -66.27
N GLU A 1069 -81.26 -77.63 -66.58
CA GLU A 1069 -81.65 -78.32 -67.83
C GLU A 1069 -83.18 -78.43 -67.98
N VAL A 1070 -83.89 -78.75 -66.89
CA VAL A 1070 -85.37 -78.76 -66.87
C VAL A 1070 -85.94 -77.36 -67.12
N CYS A 1071 -85.38 -76.30 -66.50
CA CYS A 1071 -85.82 -74.92 -66.71
C CYS A 1071 -85.61 -74.47 -68.18
N LEU A 1072 -84.44 -74.76 -68.74
CA LEU A 1072 -84.10 -74.50 -70.14
C LEU A 1072 -85.06 -75.21 -71.10
N SER A 1073 -85.41 -76.48 -70.82
CA SER A 1073 -86.35 -77.28 -71.63
C SER A 1073 -87.77 -76.69 -71.71
N LEU A 1074 -88.11 -75.78 -70.80
CA LEU A 1074 -89.42 -75.12 -70.67
C LEU A 1074 -89.38 -73.62 -70.96
N GLY A 1075 -88.20 -73.06 -71.29
CA GLY A 1075 -88.03 -71.62 -71.50
C GLY A 1075 -88.28 -70.77 -70.24
N MET A 1076 -88.07 -71.34 -69.05
CA MET A 1076 -88.24 -70.66 -67.77
C MET A 1076 -87.03 -69.78 -67.45
N ASP A 1077 -87.26 -68.57 -66.91
CA ASP A 1077 -86.21 -67.80 -66.25
C ASP A 1077 -85.90 -68.42 -64.87
N TYR A 1078 -84.71 -69.02 -64.75
CA TYR A 1078 -84.25 -69.76 -63.57
C TYR A 1078 -83.19 -69.01 -62.76
N SER A 1079 -82.90 -67.75 -63.09
CA SER A 1079 -81.86 -66.92 -62.47
C SER A 1079 -81.94 -66.79 -60.94
N ASN A 1080 -83.14 -66.99 -60.37
CA ASN A 1080 -83.41 -66.94 -58.93
C ASN A 1080 -83.56 -68.33 -58.28
N LEU A 1081 -83.44 -69.41 -59.06
CA LEU A 1081 -83.62 -70.81 -58.63
C LEU A 1081 -82.30 -71.60 -58.68
N VAL A 1082 -81.55 -71.50 -59.79
CA VAL A 1082 -80.22 -72.10 -59.95
C VAL A 1082 -79.22 -70.98 -60.17
N HIS A 1083 -78.19 -70.92 -59.33
CA HIS A 1083 -77.03 -70.10 -59.59
C HIS A 1083 -75.98 -70.95 -60.30
N ALA A 1084 -75.81 -70.71 -61.60
CA ALA A 1084 -74.76 -71.32 -62.42
C ALA A 1084 -73.41 -70.62 -62.18
N PRO A 1085 -72.29 -71.35 -62.21
CA PRO A 1085 -70.97 -70.80 -61.95
C PRO A 1085 -70.50 -69.93 -63.12
N GLU A 1086 -70.01 -68.72 -62.82
CA GLU A 1086 -69.55 -67.77 -63.84
C GLU A 1086 -68.21 -68.17 -64.50
N ASN A 1087 -67.50 -69.15 -63.91
CA ASN A 1087 -66.20 -69.64 -64.37
C ASN A 1087 -65.88 -71.04 -63.79
N GLU A 1088 -64.81 -71.68 -64.27
CA GLU A 1088 -64.39 -73.04 -63.88
C GLU A 1088 -63.98 -73.21 -62.40
N GLN A 1089 -63.81 -72.12 -61.63
CA GLN A 1089 -63.40 -72.14 -60.21
C GLN A 1089 -64.56 -71.81 -59.26
N ASP A 1090 -65.76 -71.59 -59.78
CA ASP A 1090 -66.98 -71.38 -58.99
C ASP A 1090 -67.91 -72.61 -59.04
N ASN A 1091 -68.88 -72.67 -58.14
CA ASN A 1091 -69.73 -73.85 -57.95
C ASN A 1091 -71.21 -73.56 -58.18
N TYR A 1092 -71.90 -74.48 -58.85
CA TYR A 1092 -73.37 -74.48 -58.90
C TYR A 1092 -73.98 -74.47 -57.49
N SER A 1093 -75.12 -73.80 -57.32
CA SER A 1093 -75.92 -73.86 -56.09
C SER A 1093 -77.42 -73.66 -56.37
N LEU A 1094 -78.28 -74.07 -55.42
CA LEU A 1094 -79.73 -74.17 -55.62
C LEU A 1094 -80.53 -73.45 -54.51
N SER A 1095 -81.53 -72.66 -54.92
CA SER A 1095 -82.48 -71.99 -54.04
C SER A 1095 -83.73 -72.86 -53.83
N TYR A 1096 -83.69 -73.75 -52.83
CA TYR A 1096 -84.84 -74.62 -52.50
C TYR A 1096 -86.13 -73.84 -52.20
N THR A 1097 -86.02 -72.61 -51.70
CA THR A 1097 -87.15 -71.68 -51.49
C THR A 1097 -87.83 -71.23 -52.79
N ALA A 1098 -87.12 -71.17 -53.93
CA ALA A 1098 -87.70 -70.77 -55.21
C ALA A 1098 -88.59 -71.86 -55.83
N LEU A 1099 -88.35 -73.15 -55.51
CA LEU A 1099 -89.18 -74.28 -55.97
C LEU A 1099 -90.63 -74.23 -55.46
N VAL A 1100 -90.90 -73.48 -54.39
CA VAL A 1100 -92.22 -73.44 -53.74
C VAL A 1100 -93.30 -72.82 -54.66
N VAL A 1101 -92.94 -71.83 -55.48
CA VAL A 1101 -93.94 -71.10 -56.29
C VAL A 1101 -94.47 -71.95 -57.46
N PRO A 1102 -93.63 -72.64 -58.26
CA PRO A 1102 -94.13 -73.61 -59.25
C PRO A 1102 -94.90 -74.79 -58.61
N LEU A 1103 -94.52 -75.21 -57.39
CA LEU A 1103 -95.25 -76.24 -56.63
C LEU A 1103 -96.70 -75.83 -56.32
N VAL A 1104 -96.94 -74.57 -55.94
CA VAL A 1104 -98.30 -74.05 -55.72
C VAL A 1104 -99.10 -74.04 -57.02
N GLN A 1105 -98.49 -73.60 -58.12
CA GLN A 1105 -99.12 -73.56 -59.45
C GLN A 1105 -99.48 -74.98 -59.95
N ALA A 1106 -98.62 -75.97 -59.74
CA ALA A 1106 -98.87 -77.36 -60.11
C ALA A 1106 -100.11 -77.96 -59.43
N VAL A 1107 -100.35 -77.60 -58.16
CA VAL A 1107 -101.54 -78.03 -57.40
C VAL A 1107 -102.81 -77.33 -57.92
N GLN A 1108 -102.73 -76.05 -58.29
CA GLN A 1108 -103.86 -75.32 -58.90
C GLN A 1108 -104.27 -75.92 -60.25
N GLU A 1109 -103.31 -76.31 -61.08
CA GLU A 1109 -103.57 -76.97 -62.37
C GLU A 1109 -104.19 -78.37 -62.21
N GLN A 1110 -103.83 -79.12 -61.16
CA GLN A 1110 -104.52 -80.38 -60.83
C GLN A 1110 -105.97 -80.17 -60.37
N GLN A 1111 -106.24 -79.17 -59.55
CA GLN A 1111 -107.59 -78.90 -59.03
C GLN A 1111 -108.61 -78.65 -60.16
N VAL A 1112 -108.23 -77.90 -61.20
CA VAL A 1112 -109.09 -77.64 -62.37
C VAL A 1112 -109.40 -78.92 -63.16
N MET A 1113 -108.51 -79.91 -63.20
CA MET A 1113 -108.80 -81.21 -63.84
C MET A 1113 -109.78 -82.07 -63.03
N ILE A 1114 -109.85 -81.90 -61.71
CA ILE A 1114 -110.82 -82.61 -60.85
C ILE A 1114 -112.22 -82.03 -61.05
N GLU A 1115 -112.37 -80.70 -61.02
CA GLU A 1115 -113.67 -80.04 -61.15
C GLU A 1115 -114.37 -80.33 -62.49
N ASN A 1116 -113.59 -80.45 -63.58
CA ASN A 1116 -114.11 -80.85 -64.89
C ASN A 1116 -114.58 -82.32 -64.95
N LYS A 1117 -114.13 -83.20 -64.03
CA LYS A 1117 -114.54 -84.61 -63.97
C LYS A 1117 -115.85 -84.84 -63.23
N ASP A 1118 -116.16 -84.04 -62.21
CA ASP A 1118 -117.41 -84.19 -61.45
C ASP A 1118 -118.66 -83.79 -62.26
N GLU A 1119 -118.55 -82.81 -63.16
CA GLU A 1119 -119.71 -82.35 -63.97
C GLU A 1119 -120.08 -83.33 -65.10
N GLU A 1120 -119.11 -84.11 -65.58
CA GLU A 1120 -119.34 -85.25 -66.50
C GLU A 1120 -120.23 -86.32 -65.84
N ILE A 1121 -120.04 -86.56 -64.53
CA ILE A 1121 -120.81 -87.54 -63.74
C ILE A 1121 -122.25 -87.07 -63.51
N ARG A 1122 -122.49 -85.78 -63.19
CA ARG A 1122 -123.85 -85.22 -63.06
C ARG A 1122 -124.71 -85.46 -64.29
N THR A 1123 -124.13 -85.26 -65.46
CA THR A 1123 -124.85 -85.29 -66.74
C THR A 1123 -125.36 -86.70 -67.07
N LEU A 1124 -124.60 -87.74 -66.72
CA LEU A 1124 -125.01 -89.14 -66.90
C LEU A 1124 -126.15 -89.57 -65.97
N GLN A 1125 -126.20 -89.06 -64.73
CA GLN A 1125 -127.24 -89.42 -63.76
C GLN A 1125 -128.64 -88.93 -64.16
N GLN A 1126 -128.75 -87.74 -64.79
CA GLN A 1126 -130.03 -87.22 -65.25
C GLN A 1126 -130.64 -88.03 -66.41
N GLN A 1127 -129.81 -88.61 -67.28
CA GLN A 1127 -130.29 -89.42 -68.41
C GLN A 1127 -130.97 -90.72 -67.96
N LEU A 1128 -130.51 -91.31 -66.86
CA LEU A 1128 -131.04 -92.58 -66.34
C LEU A 1128 -132.51 -92.46 -65.88
N ILE A 1129 -132.85 -91.34 -65.24
CA ILE A 1129 -134.20 -91.05 -64.72
C ILE A 1129 -135.22 -90.98 -65.88
N VAL A 1130 -134.85 -90.29 -66.97
CA VAL A 1130 -135.71 -90.12 -68.16
C VAL A 1130 -136.00 -91.45 -68.87
N PHE A 1131 -135.12 -92.45 -68.76
CA PHE A 1131 -135.39 -93.79 -69.29
C PHE A 1131 -136.36 -94.61 -68.42
N GLN A 1132 -136.36 -94.42 -67.10
CA GLN A 1132 -137.26 -95.15 -66.19
C GLN A 1132 -138.73 -94.70 -66.35
N ASP A 1133 -138.99 -93.39 -66.43
CA ASP A 1133 -140.34 -92.85 -66.68
C ASP A 1133 -140.93 -93.33 -68.01
N ARG A 1134 -140.10 -93.47 -69.05
CA ARG A 1134 -140.53 -93.96 -70.37
C ARG A 1134 -140.85 -95.46 -70.36
N LEU A 1135 -140.27 -96.24 -69.45
CA LEU A 1135 -140.59 -97.65 -69.28
C LEU A 1135 -141.99 -97.82 -68.65
N ALA A 1136 -142.27 -97.08 -67.58
CA ALA A 1136 -143.56 -97.11 -66.89
C ALA A 1136 -144.75 -96.70 -67.80
N GLN A 1137 -144.55 -95.75 -68.72
CA GLN A 1137 -145.56 -95.38 -69.71
C GLN A 1137 -145.83 -96.47 -70.75
N ILE A 1138 -144.84 -97.29 -71.09
CA ILE A 1138 -144.97 -98.40 -72.05
C ILE A 1138 -145.68 -99.60 -71.42
N GLU A 1139 -145.41 -99.91 -70.15
CA GLU A 1139 -146.10 -100.98 -69.41
C GLU A 1139 -147.60 -100.71 -69.30
N SER A 1140 -147.99 -99.45 -69.07
CA SER A 1140 -149.40 -99.01 -69.07
C SER A 1140 -150.11 -99.12 -70.43
N LEU A 1141 -149.38 -99.35 -71.53
CA LEU A 1141 -149.92 -99.49 -72.89
C LEU A 1141 -149.99 -100.94 -73.38
N LEU A 1142 -149.33 -101.89 -72.70
CA LEU A 1142 -149.20 -103.28 -73.16
C LEU A 1142 -149.92 -104.32 -72.28
N GLY A 1143 -150.44 -103.94 -71.11
CA GLY A 1143 -151.28 -104.82 -70.29
C GLY A 1143 -150.56 -106.01 -69.64
N ILE A 1144 -149.22 -106.00 -69.65
CA ILE A 1144 -148.37 -107.02 -69.01
C ILE A 1144 -147.79 -106.40 -67.74
N LYS A 1145 -148.14 -106.95 -66.58
CA LYS A 1145 -147.37 -106.72 -65.35
C LYS A 1145 -146.16 -107.64 -65.34
N VAL A 1146 -144.96 -107.07 -65.36
CA VAL A 1146 -143.75 -107.76 -64.86
C VAL A 1146 -143.52 -107.27 -63.44
N ASP A 1147 -143.75 -108.15 -62.47
CA ASP A 1147 -143.49 -107.89 -61.05
C ASP A 1147 -142.16 -108.53 -60.66
N THR A 1148 -141.16 -107.71 -60.33
CA THR A 1148 -140.12 -107.96 -59.30
C THR A 1148 -139.36 -106.65 -59.09
N SER A 1149 -139.24 -106.00 -57.93
CA SER A 1149 -139.08 -106.46 -56.53
C SER A 1149 -137.63 -106.70 -56.07
N THR A 1150 -136.82 -105.64 -56.06
CA THR A 1150 -135.60 -105.56 -55.22
C THR A 1150 -135.52 -104.20 -54.54
N GLN A 1151 -135.88 -104.16 -53.24
CA GLN A 1151 -135.52 -103.08 -52.32
C GLN A 1151 -134.07 -103.28 -51.83
N ILE A 1152 -133.71 -102.59 -50.72
CA ILE A 1152 -132.46 -102.69 -49.93
C ILE A 1152 -131.36 -101.76 -50.52
N VAL A 1153 -130.82 -100.75 -49.82
CA VAL A 1153 -130.80 -100.45 -48.37
C VAL A 1153 -131.31 -99.02 -48.04
N THR A 1154 -132.11 -98.90 -47.00
CA THR A 1154 -132.05 -97.76 -46.04
C THR A 1154 -131.60 -98.32 -44.69
N PRO A 1155 -130.77 -97.62 -43.90
CA PRO A 1155 -131.39 -96.90 -42.78
C PRO A 1155 -130.73 -95.56 -42.41
N SER A 1156 -131.46 -94.80 -41.59
CA SER A 1156 -130.97 -93.65 -40.82
C SER A 1156 -130.43 -94.06 -39.44
N SER A 1157 -129.88 -93.06 -38.73
CA SER A 1157 -129.90 -92.90 -37.26
C SER A 1157 -129.21 -93.92 -36.33
N GLN A 1158 -128.02 -93.54 -35.85
CA GLN A 1158 -127.55 -93.57 -34.46
C GLN A 1158 -126.53 -92.40 -34.34
N THR A 1159 -126.54 -91.39 -33.45
CA THR A 1159 -127.19 -91.12 -32.15
C THR A 1159 -126.34 -91.40 -30.89
N GLU A 1160 -125.16 -90.76 -30.81
CA GLU A 1160 -124.50 -90.28 -29.57
C GLU A 1160 -123.93 -88.88 -29.89
N GLN A 1161 -124.01 -87.79 -29.11
CA GLN A 1161 -124.19 -87.50 -27.67
C GLN A 1161 -122.93 -87.55 -26.77
N MET A 1162 -122.09 -86.51 -26.89
CA MET A 1162 -121.65 -85.67 -25.75
C MET A 1162 -121.55 -84.23 -26.28
N SER A 1163 -122.39 -83.23 -25.94
CA SER A 1163 -123.11 -82.84 -24.72
C SER A 1163 -122.25 -82.11 -23.68
N VAL A 1164 -122.71 -80.91 -23.28
CA VAL A 1164 -122.16 -80.01 -22.26
C VAL A 1164 -120.73 -79.50 -22.58
N GLY A 1165 -120.49 -78.22 -22.83
CA GLY A 1165 -121.31 -77.00 -22.70
C GLY A 1165 -120.62 -75.98 -21.78
N ARG A 1166 -121.34 -74.91 -21.38
CA ARG A 1166 -120.85 -73.79 -20.54
C ARG A 1166 -119.76 -72.94 -21.22
N LYS A 1167 -119.49 -71.69 -20.85
CA LYS A 1167 -120.17 -70.56 -20.16
C LYS A 1167 -119.14 -69.40 -20.20
N ASN A 1168 -119.52 -68.20 -19.76
CA ASN A 1168 -118.61 -67.08 -19.40
C ASN A 1168 -117.89 -66.47 -20.63
N GLU A 1169 -118.04 -65.20 -21.01
CA GLU A 1169 -118.39 -63.99 -20.26
C GLU A 1169 -117.35 -63.58 -19.21
N ILE A 1170 -116.92 -62.32 -19.26
CA ILE A 1170 -116.09 -61.61 -18.25
C ILE A 1170 -114.66 -62.16 -18.01
N LYS A 1171 -113.64 -61.47 -18.55
CA LYS A 1171 -112.76 -60.62 -17.71
C LYS A 1171 -111.84 -59.67 -18.49
N THR A 1172 -112.00 -58.39 -18.13
CA THR A 1172 -111.08 -57.25 -18.21
C THR A 1172 -109.57 -57.56 -18.19
N TYR A 1173 -108.78 -56.82 -18.97
CA TYR A 1173 -107.91 -55.73 -18.46
C TYR A 1173 -107.66 -54.66 -19.55
N PRO A 1174 -107.56 -53.35 -19.24
CA PRO A 1174 -107.40 -52.29 -20.24
C PRO A 1174 -106.10 -51.46 -20.12
N LEU A 1175 -105.91 -50.51 -21.06
CA LEU A 1175 -104.94 -49.39 -21.04
C LEU A 1175 -103.44 -49.76 -21.25
N PRO A 1176 -102.56 -48.81 -21.66
CA PRO A 1176 -102.78 -47.36 -21.79
C PRO A 1176 -102.51 -46.72 -23.18
N PRO A 1177 -103.13 -45.56 -23.47
CA PRO A 1177 -102.67 -44.61 -24.47
C PRO A 1177 -101.99 -43.38 -23.82
N PHE A 1178 -100.78 -43.03 -24.25
CA PHE A 1178 -100.17 -41.70 -24.07
C PHE A 1178 -99.49 -41.32 -25.41
N ARG A 1179 -99.96 -40.31 -26.12
CA ARG A 1179 -99.86 -38.84 -25.91
C ARG A 1179 -98.50 -38.27 -26.37
N PRO A 1180 -98.49 -37.12 -27.09
CA PRO A 1180 -97.30 -36.28 -27.18
C PRO A 1180 -97.13 -35.46 -25.88
N VAL A 1181 -95.92 -34.94 -25.64
CA VAL A 1181 -95.61 -33.61 -25.05
C VAL A 1181 -94.08 -33.45 -24.93
N THR A 1182 -93.63 -32.21 -24.78
CA THR A 1182 -92.25 -31.73 -24.71
C THR A 1182 -91.52 -32.01 -23.37
N GLU A 1183 -90.26 -31.59 -23.36
CA GLU A 1183 -89.50 -31.05 -22.22
C GLU A 1183 -88.67 -31.97 -21.30
N MET A 1184 -87.72 -31.30 -20.66
CA MET A 1184 -86.53 -31.83 -20.00
C MET A 1184 -86.81 -32.18 -18.52
N PRO A 1185 -85.81 -32.71 -17.80
CA PRO A 1185 -85.15 -31.82 -16.85
C PRO A 1185 -83.64 -31.72 -17.06
N ALA A 1186 -83.02 -30.70 -16.46
CA ALA A 1186 -81.58 -30.44 -16.51
C ALA A 1186 -80.93 -30.56 -15.13
N MET A 1187 -79.60 -30.73 -15.13
CA MET A 1187 -78.68 -30.42 -14.02
C MET A 1187 -78.78 -31.33 -12.76
N PRO A 1188 -77.77 -31.33 -11.86
CA PRO A 1188 -76.65 -30.38 -11.76
C PRO A 1188 -75.23 -30.92 -11.95
N GLU A 1189 -74.35 -29.94 -11.98
CA GLU A 1189 -72.89 -29.90 -11.90
C GLU A 1189 -72.23 -30.93 -10.96
N TYR A 1190 -70.95 -31.20 -11.22
CA TYR A 1190 -69.96 -31.07 -10.15
C TYR A 1190 -68.74 -30.28 -10.63
N THR A 1191 -68.35 -29.27 -9.85
CA THR A 1191 -67.30 -28.30 -10.18
C THR A 1191 -65.94 -28.68 -9.59
N THR A 1192 -64.87 -28.41 -10.36
CA THR A 1192 -63.53 -27.98 -9.91
C THR A 1192 -62.92 -28.57 -8.62
N GLN A 1193 -61.86 -29.38 -8.78
CA GLN A 1193 -60.58 -29.25 -8.07
C GLN A 1193 -59.51 -29.76 -9.06
N LYS A 1194 -58.43 -29.05 -9.42
CA LYS A 1194 -57.52 -28.15 -8.68
C LYS A 1194 -56.67 -28.89 -7.64
N ALA A 1195 -55.66 -29.60 -8.13
CA ALA A 1195 -54.55 -30.13 -7.35
C ALA A 1195 -53.21 -29.61 -7.92
N LYS A 1196 -52.82 -28.41 -7.50
CA LYS A 1196 -51.39 -28.06 -7.35
C LYS A 1196 -51.00 -28.49 -5.93
N THR A 1197 -49.97 -29.31 -5.78
CA THR A 1197 -48.72 -28.98 -5.05
C THR A 1197 -47.78 -30.20 -5.01
N ASP A 1198 -46.61 -30.02 -5.65
CA ASP A 1198 -45.27 -30.22 -5.09
C ASP A 1198 -44.75 -31.60 -4.61
N SER A 1199 -43.58 -31.97 -5.17
CA SER A 1199 -42.48 -32.79 -4.57
C SER A 1199 -42.79 -34.26 -4.15
N ALA A 1200 -41.98 -35.27 -4.47
CA ALA A 1200 -40.52 -35.29 -4.46
C ALA A 1200 -39.91 -36.50 -5.22
N ASN A 1201 -38.62 -36.37 -5.58
CA ASN A 1201 -37.59 -37.41 -5.77
C ASN A 1201 -38.00 -38.79 -6.37
N GLN A 1202 -37.63 -39.04 -7.63
CA GLN A 1202 -36.32 -39.66 -7.92
C GLN A 1202 -35.82 -39.32 -9.33
#